data_AF-A0A8H2XWN9-F1
#
_entry.id   AF-A0A8H2XWN9-F1
#
_cell.length_a   1.000
_cell.length_b   1.000
_cell.length_c   1.000
_cell.angle_alpha   90.00
_cell.angle_beta   90.00
_cell.angle_gamma   90.00
#
_symmetry.space_group_name_H-M   'P 1'
#
loop_
_entity.id
_entity.type
_entity.pdbx_description
1 polymer ?
#
loop_
_entity_poly.entity_id
_entity_poly.type
_entity_poly.pdbx_seq_one_letter_code
_entity_poly.pdbx_strand_id
1 'polypeptide(L)'
;MGLLESLLQILQTILCGPAKAGDNEQQQHQQSQSAWQQPPGAAHQPAPAQYHPSPPAHHKPNKPYHARIDDNAQAQANPHYQQLRSQAREEGDAMAKAFDASQKAYQNGDGAKAKELSNEGKAHKAEMERLNKEASDWIFQQVNLDSAPDELDLHGLYVKEAIERTEAAVQAAQGRGDQQIRIIVGKGLHSQGHAAKLKPAIEELMVKYQLNAHIDPNNAGVLVVQLGGHGQRGMDPNEVTRRLERDDEQCVVITTIAATYLMWLLVSVLLLTVIASYLALHAHARHVQQKGTAQKRKLIANRSGGAIVVGFFHPYCNSGGGGERVLWAAIAYLQRTNSRVLSVVYTGDTDATKEEIITKVKTRFDIILDPSSLDFVFLRERWVIEDTTWPRFTLIGQSLGSMMLAYEAMCGLIPDLFIDTMGYAFTFHVVRWFSRGKTPISAYVHYPTISTDMLARVKSRTSQYNNTNEVAKSELRTNAKIMYYNMFALAYSASLSLAQPIMVNSSWTKSHVEYLLNHSPVPSGSRKSLSIVYPPCDTQTMASFSLEGRKKIIMSLAQFRPEKDHAKQILAFAKLLEMHPEHKEEGVRLVLIGSSRNAADEARVKVLQNLVTQLDLEGSVEFIVNASYDVVLSWLAGASIGTNTMVDEHFGINVVEFMAAGLIPVVHASGGPLNDIVVPYQNQPTGYHATDPVSFAQAFHKALSLPSREALAMRKRARALAVERFSTEGFENGWAQEWELAVRGVKP
;
A
#
# COMPACT_ATOMS: atom_id res chain seq x y z
N MET A 1 11.76 19.08 -16.42
CA MET A 1 12.05 17.87 -15.61
C MET A 1 12.45 18.28 -14.20
N GLY A 2 13.47 19.13 -14.03
CA GLY A 2 13.91 19.61 -12.71
C GLY A 2 12.82 20.16 -11.76
N LEU A 3 11.87 20.99 -12.22
CA LEU A 3 10.81 21.52 -11.34
C LEU A 3 9.85 20.45 -10.81
N LEU A 4 9.54 19.42 -11.61
CA LEU A 4 8.62 18.35 -11.22
C LEU A 4 9.34 17.33 -10.32
N GLU A 5 10.59 16.99 -10.65
CA GLU A 5 11.49 16.19 -9.81
C GLU A 5 11.72 16.86 -8.45
N SER A 6 11.95 18.18 -8.41
CA SER A 6 12.07 18.92 -7.16
C SER A 6 10.77 18.93 -6.37
N LEU A 7 9.61 19.10 -7.01
CA LEU A 7 8.30 19.02 -6.34
C LEU A 7 8.04 17.62 -5.77
N LEU A 8 8.45 16.57 -6.46
CA LEU A 8 8.34 15.18 -6.00
C LEU A 8 9.37 14.85 -4.92
N GLN A 9 10.59 15.34 -5.00
CA GLN A 9 11.57 15.23 -3.91
C GLN A 9 11.10 15.98 -2.67
N ILE A 10 10.47 17.14 -2.84
CA ILE A 10 9.85 17.91 -1.76
C ILE A 10 8.66 17.11 -1.18
N LEU A 11 7.77 16.57 -2.01
CA LEU A 11 6.67 15.70 -1.58
C LEU A 11 7.17 14.42 -0.89
N GLN A 12 8.23 13.79 -1.40
CA GLN A 12 8.87 12.61 -0.82
C GLN A 12 9.53 12.95 0.51
N THR A 13 10.17 14.11 0.63
CA THR A 13 10.78 14.59 1.88
C THR A 13 9.71 14.94 2.92
N ILE A 14 8.60 15.58 2.51
CA ILE A 14 7.49 15.97 3.38
C ILE A 14 6.67 14.75 3.83
N LEU A 15 6.39 13.79 2.94
CA LEU A 15 5.52 12.63 3.22
C LEU A 15 6.29 11.42 3.76
N CYS A 16 7.57 11.25 3.41
CA CYS A 16 8.36 10.08 3.79
C CYS A 16 9.52 10.41 4.75
N GLY A 17 9.84 11.69 5.00
CA GLY A 17 11.02 12.11 5.74
C GLY A 17 12.30 12.09 4.87
N PRO A 18 13.43 12.64 5.33
CA PRO A 18 14.66 12.67 4.54
C PRO A 18 15.15 11.24 4.26
N ALA A 19 15.42 10.95 2.99
CA ALA A 19 15.96 9.67 2.56
C ALA A 19 17.40 9.50 3.09
N LYS A 20 17.61 8.51 3.97
CA LYS A 20 18.96 7.98 4.22
C LYS A 20 19.36 7.11 3.03
N ALA A 21 20.50 7.40 2.45
CA ALA A 21 21.14 6.52 1.47
C ALA A 21 21.54 5.21 2.17
N GLY A 22 21.03 4.09 1.64
CA GLY A 22 21.52 2.73 1.88
C GLY A 22 21.33 2.20 3.29
N ASP A 23 20.18 1.59 3.57
CA ASP A 23 20.01 0.47 4.48
C ASP A 23 18.60 -0.11 4.29
N ASN A 24 18.49 -1.32 3.75
CA ASN A 24 17.25 -2.10 3.80
C ASN A 24 17.57 -3.60 3.74
N GLU A 25 17.93 -4.18 4.88
CA GLU A 25 17.64 -5.58 5.19
C GLU A 25 17.28 -5.77 6.67
N GLN A 26 16.13 -6.41 6.85
CA GLN A 26 15.79 -7.37 7.92
C GLN A 26 15.66 -6.88 9.38
N GLN A 27 14.42 -6.59 9.76
CA GLN A 27 13.88 -7.03 11.05
C GLN A 27 12.81 -8.10 10.81
N GLN A 28 13.19 -9.36 11.00
CA GLN A 28 12.28 -10.46 11.32
C GLN A 28 12.33 -10.78 12.81
N HIS A 29 11.18 -11.22 13.28
CA HIS A 29 10.79 -11.73 14.59
C HIS A 29 11.86 -12.43 15.43
N GLN A 30 11.78 -12.19 16.73
CA GLN A 30 12.17 -13.14 17.76
C GLN A 30 10.91 -13.71 18.41
N GLN A 31 10.89 -15.05 18.53
CA GLN A 31 9.81 -15.91 18.99
C GLN A 31 9.55 -15.80 20.51
N SER A 32 8.36 -16.19 20.95
CA SER A 32 8.20 -16.96 22.19
C SER A 32 7.20 -18.10 22.00
N GLN A 33 7.70 -19.32 22.17
CA GLN A 33 6.97 -20.56 22.37
C GLN A 33 6.66 -20.75 23.86
N SER A 34 5.55 -21.45 24.15
CA SER A 34 5.10 -22.14 25.40
C SER A 34 3.71 -21.66 25.85
N ALA A 35 2.79 -22.43 26.41
CA ALA A 35 2.57 -23.87 26.54
C ALA A 35 1.05 -24.05 26.85
N TRP A 36 0.42 -25.13 26.40
CA TRP A 36 -0.97 -25.45 26.76
C TRP A 36 -1.04 -26.02 28.18
N GLN A 37 -1.90 -25.46 29.04
CA GLN A 37 -2.61 -26.16 30.14
C GLN A 37 -3.63 -25.24 30.85
N GLN A 38 -4.88 -25.68 30.90
CA GLN A 38 -6.02 -25.29 31.76
C GLN A 38 -6.75 -26.62 32.07
N PRO A 39 -7.52 -26.83 33.17
CA PRO A 39 -8.26 -25.88 34.03
C PRO A 39 -8.21 -26.33 35.54
N PRO A 40 -9.20 -26.11 36.47
CA PRO A 40 -10.39 -25.24 36.49
C PRO A 40 -10.64 -24.42 37.80
N GLY A 41 -11.47 -23.37 37.68
CA GLY A 41 -12.55 -23.03 38.63
C GLY A 41 -12.25 -22.27 39.93
N ALA A 42 -12.81 -21.05 40.06
CA ALA A 42 -13.69 -20.66 41.17
C ALA A 42 -14.13 -19.19 41.04
N ALA A 43 -15.44 -18.96 41.18
CA ALA A 43 -16.06 -17.65 41.33
C ALA A 43 -15.58 -16.93 42.60
N HIS A 44 -15.66 -15.58 42.66
CA HIS A 44 -16.11 -14.83 43.85
C HIS A 44 -16.48 -13.38 43.51
N GLN A 45 -17.46 -12.89 44.27
CA GLN A 45 -18.28 -11.68 44.12
C GLN A 45 -17.57 -10.37 44.54
N PRO A 46 -18.13 -9.19 44.23
CA PRO A 46 -17.58 -7.90 44.61
C PRO A 46 -18.10 -7.42 46.00
N ALA A 47 -17.23 -6.80 46.80
CA ALA A 47 -17.59 -5.99 47.97
C ALA A 47 -16.40 -5.11 48.39
N PRO A 48 -16.57 -4.10 49.26
CA PRO A 48 -17.44 -2.93 49.10
C PRO A 48 -16.65 -1.61 49.24
N ALA A 49 -17.30 -0.49 48.95
CA ALA A 49 -16.75 0.85 49.12
C ALA A 49 -16.36 1.14 50.58
N GLN A 50 -15.10 1.53 50.81
CA GLN A 50 -14.65 2.13 52.06
C GLN A 50 -14.36 3.61 51.85
N TYR A 51 -15.16 4.41 52.55
CA TYR A 51 -14.99 5.84 52.75
C TYR A 51 -13.84 6.05 53.75
N HIS A 52 -12.78 6.72 53.32
CA HIS A 52 -11.78 7.28 54.22
C HIS A 52 -11.58 8.78 53.94
N PRO A 53 -11.37 9.58 55.00
CA PRO A 53 -11.56 11.02 54.98
C PRO A 53 -10.39 11.76 54.33
N SER A 54 -10.70 12.88 53.69
CA SER A 54 -9.70 13.82 53.16
C SER A 54 -8.74 14.28 54.27
N PRO A 55 -7.41 14.18 54.08
CA PRO A 55 -6.44 14.85 54.93
C PRO A 55 -6.46 16.37 54.64
N PRO A 56 -6.11 17.22 55.63
CA PRO A 56 -6.13 18.67 55.48
C PRO A 56 -5.12 19.13 54.41
N ALA A 57 -5.52 20.13 53.63
CA ALA A 57 -4.67 20.78 52.64
C ALA A 57 -3.50 21.49 53.34
N HIS A 58 -2.36 20.81 53.44
CA HIS A 58 -1.08 21.47 53.70
C HIS A 58 -0.74 22.31 52.47
N HIS A 59 -1.06 23.60 52.51
CA HIS A 59 -0.43 24.59 51.63
C HIS A 59 1.06 24.66 52.01
N LYS A 60 1.91 24.00 51.22
CA LYS A 60 3.34 24.33 51.22
C LYS A 60 3.47 25.79 50.73
N PRO A 61 4.26 26.66 51.40
CA PRO A 61 4.49 28.01 50.93
C PRO A 61 5.17 27.99 49.55
N ASN A 62 4.67 28.82 48.63
CA ASN A 62 5.23 28.93 47.28
C ASN A 62 6.66 29.48 47.36
N LYS A 63 7.66 28.66 46.98
CA LYS A 63 9.06 29.11 46.86
C LYS A 63 9.17 30.21 45.79
N PRO A 64 9.92 31.31 46.05
CA PRO A 64 10.15 32.33 45.04
C PRO A 64 10.88 31.75 43.82
N TYR A 65 10.55 32.26 42.62
CA TYR A 65 11.02 31.73 41.34
C TYR A 65 12.55 31.60 41.21
N HIS A 66 13.31 32.49 41.86
CA HIS A 66 14.77 32.42 41.89
C HIS A 66 15.30 31.18 42.61
N ALA A 67 14.69 30.76 43.73
CA ALA A 67 15.08 29.55 44.44
C ALA A 67 14.84 28.28 43.61
N ARG A 68 13.80 28.27 42.76
CA ARG A 68 13.50 27.14 41.85
C ARG A 68 14.52 27.02 40.70
N ILE A 69 15.05 28.13 40.19
CA ILE A 69 16.11 28.10 39.17
C ILE A 69 17.37 27.47 39.75
N ASP A 70 17.74 27.85 40.98
CA ASP A 70 18.89 27.29 41.68
C ASP A 70 18.70 25.79 41.99
N ASP A 71 17.50 25.39 42.46
CA ASP A 71 17.14 23.98 42.70
C ASP A 71 17.22 23.16 41.38
N ASN A 72 16.75 23.70 40.26
CA ASN A 72 16.79 23.04 38.95
C ASN A 72 18.22 22.94 38.38
N ALA A 73 19.04 23.98 38.58
CA ALA A 73 20.46 23.96 38.22
C ALA A 73 21.24 22.95 39.07
N GLN A 74 20.93 22.87 40.37
CA GLN A 74 21.49 21.86 41.27
C GLN A 74 21.05 20.43 40.92
N ALA A 75 19.80 20.23 40.51
CA ALA A 75 19.29 18.93 40.07
C ALA A 75 19.96 18.47 38.75
N GLN A 76 20.20 19.38 37.80
CA GLN A 76 20.97 19.08 36.58
C GLN A 76 22.47 18.91 36.86
N ALA A 77 22.99 19.54 37.90
CA ALA A 77 24.35 19.36 38.39
C ALA A 77 24.53 18.13 39.28
N ASN A 78 23.46 17.38 39.56
CA ASN A 78 23.52 16.24 40.47
C ASN A 78 24.40 15.11 39.88
N PRO A 79 25.36 14.57 40.65
CA PRO A 79 26.27 13.52 40.18
C PRO A 79 25.55 12.29 39.63
N HIS A 80 24.43 11.87 40.23
CA HIS A 80 23.66 10.72 39.79
C HIS A 80 23.02 10.95 38.41
N TYR A 81 22.40 12.10 38.20
CA TYR A 81 21.83 12.48 36.90
C TYR A 81 22.90 12.62 35.81
N GLN A 82 24.02 13.27 36.14
CA GLN A 82 25.14 13.43 35.22
C GLN A 82 25.75 12.08 34.86
N GLN A 83 25.85 11.16 35.82
CA GLN A 83 26.34 9.80 35.60
C GLN A 83 25.41 9.04 34.65
N LEU A 84 24.09 9.02 34.90
CA LEU A 84 23.13 8.34 34.01
C LEU A 84 23.17 8.92 32.59
N ARG A 85 23.28 10.25 32.43
CA ARG A 85 23.42 10.89 31.11
C ARG A 85 24.80 10.68 30.47
N SER A 86 25.85 10.45 31.25
CA SER A 86 27.18 10.09 30.73
C SER A 86 27.16 8.66 30.22
N GLN A 87 26.66 7.72 31.04
CA GLN A 87 26.52 6.31 30.66
C GLN A 87 25.63 6.15 29.43
N ALA A 88 24.51 6.88 29.35
CA ALA A 88 23.68 6.86 28.15
C ALA A 88 24.42 7.38 26.90
N ARG A 89 25.32 8.37 27.04
CA ARG A 89 26.15 8.85 25.94
C ARG A 89 27.20 7.82 25.53
N GLU A 90 27.85 7.19 26.49
CA GLU A 90 28.83 6.12 26.27
C GLU A 90 28.19 4.92 25.55
N GLU A 91 27.00 4.51 25.97
CA GLU A 91 26.19 3.48 25.28
C GLU A 91 25.77 3.92 23.87
N GLY A 92 25.46 5.20 23.68
CA GLY A 92 25.20 5.77 22.35
C GLY A 92 26.42 5.74 21.42
N ASP A 93 27.61 6.03 21.95
CA ASP A 93 28.88 5.97 21.21
C ASP A 93 29.28 4.51 20.91
N ALA A 94 29.05 3.60 21.85
CA ALA A 94 29.25 2.15 21.65
C ALA A 94 28.29 1.60 20.60
N MET A 95 27.02 1.99 20.65
CA MET A 95 26.01 1.68 19.63
C MET A 95 26.48 2.14 18.24
N ALA A 96 26.95 3.39 18.11
CA ALA A 96 27.43 3.91 16.83
C ALA A 96 28.62 3.11 16.29
N LYS A 97 29.61 2.82 17.15
CA LYS A 97 30.78 1.99 16.78
C LYS A 97 30.38 0.57 16.36
N ALA A 98 29.43 -0.05 17.05
CA ALA A 98 28.97 -1.40 16.74
C ALA A 98 28.22 -1.45 15.39
N PHE A 99 27.39 -0.44 15.09
CA PHE A 99 26.73 -0.35 13.78
C PHE A 99 27.71 -0.06 12.64
N ASP A 100 28.67 0.84 12.84
CA ASP A 100 29.73 1.11 11.85
C ASP A 100 30.57 -0.15 11.58
N ALA A 101 30.91 -0.91 12.63
CA ALA A 101 31.64 -2.16 12.51
C ALA A 101 30.80 -3.25 11.83
N SER A 102 29.51 -3.33 12.14
CA SER A 102 28.55 -4.24 11.50
C SER A 102 28.45 -3.98 10.00
N GLN A 103 28.37 -2.70 9.60
CA GLN A 103 28.30 -2.30 8.19
C GLN A 103 29.60 -2.66 7.44
N LYS A 104 30.77 -2.45 8.06
CA LYS A 104 32.07 -2.86 7.49
C LYS A 104 32.19 -4.38 7.35
N ALA A 105 31.74 -5.14 8.34
CA ALA A 105 31.74 -6.61 8.27
C ALA A 105 30.83 -7.15 7.15
N TYR A 106 29.67 -6.52 6.96
CA TYR A 106 28.75 -6.84 5.86
C TYR A 106 29.38 -6.55 4.49
N GLN A 107 30.03 -5.40 4.33
CA GLN A 107 30.74 -5.02 3.10
C GLN A 107 31.89 -5.98 2.75
N ASN A 108 32.53 -6.59 3.75
CA ASN A 108 33.60 -7.56 3.57
C ASN A 108 33.10 -9.00 3.35
N GLY A 109 31.78 -9.21 3.26
CA GLY A 109 31.18 -10.53 3.01
C GLY A 109 31.07 -11.44 4.24
N ASP A 110 31.39 -10.96 5.44
CA ASP A 110 31.25 -11.71 6.69
C ASP A 110 29.89 -11.42 7.35
N GLY A 111 28.85 -12.07 6.81
CA GLY A 111 27.47 -11.91 7.29
C GLY A 111 27.26 -12.39 8.73
N ALA A 112 28.05 -13.36 9.21
CA ALA A 112 27.97 -13.86 10.57
C ALA A 112 28.48 -12.80 11.56
N LYS A 113 29.65 -12.19 11.28
CA LYS A 113 30.21 -11.12 12.11
C LYS A 113 29.38 -9.85 12.04
N ALA A 114 28.84 -9.51 10.87
CA ALA A 114 27.92 -8.39 10.71
C ALA A 114 26.67 -8.55 11.59
N LYS A 115 26.11 -9.76 11.67
CA LYS A 115 24.95 -10.06 12.52
C LYS A 115 25.26 -9.96 14.01
N GLU A 116 26.41 -10.47 14.44
CA GLU A 116 26.89 -10.37 15.82
C GLU A 116 27.01 -8.90 16.27
N LEU A 117 27.72 -8.08 15.49
CA LEU A 117 27.92 -6.65 15.75
C LEU A 117 26.61 -5.85 15.67
N SER A 118 25.67 -6.26 14.80
CA SER A 118 24.33 -5.65 14.73
C SER A 118 23.52 -5.93 16.00
N ASN A 119 23.63 -7.14 16.55
CA ASN A 119 22.98 -7.50 17.81
C ASN A 119 23.62 -6.76 18.99
N GLU A 120 24.94 -6.60 19.01
CA GLU A 120 25.67 -5.78 19.98
C GLU A 120 25.22 -4.31 19.93
N GLY A 121 25.12 -3.71 18.73
CA GLY A 121 24.59 -2.35 18.57
C GLY A 121 23.15 -2.19 19.05
N LYS A 122 22.31 -3.21 18.86
CA LYS A 122 20.93 -3.21 19.41
C LYS A 122 20.90 -3.31 20.92
N ALA A 123 21.81 -4.06 21.54
CA ALA A 123 21.92 -4.15 22.99
C ALA A 123 22.33 -2.80 23.60
N HIS A 124 23.36 -2.15 23.05
CA HIS A 124 23.78 -0.80 23.46
C HIS A 124 22.67 0.24 23.25
N LYS A 125 21.90 0.14 22.16
CA LYS A 125 20.72 1.00 21.96
C LYS A 125 19.68 0.83 23.07
N ALA A 126 19.34 -0.42 23.42
CA ALA A 126 18.35 -0.71 24.45
C ALA A 126 18.81 -0.18 25.82
N GLU A 127 20.10 -0.32 26.14
CA GLU A 127 20.66 0.17 27.40
C GLU A 127 20.75 1.70 27.44
N MET A 128 21.14 2.35 26.34
CA MET A 128 21.07 3.81 26.18
C MET A 128 19.64 4.33 26.43
N GLU A 129 18.63 3.68 25.82
CA GLU A 129 17.22 4.07 26.00
C GLU A 129 16.77 3.86 27.46
N ARG A 130 17.20 2.77 28.10
CA ARG A 130 16.94 2.48 29.53
C ARG A 130 17.53 3.56 30.44
N LEU A 131 18.81 3.91 30.24
CA LEU A 131 19.53 4.92 31.03
C LEU A 131 18.98 6.34 30.80
N ASN A 132 18.64 6.70 29.56
CA ASN A 132 17.98 7.98 29.28
C ASN A 132 16.61 8.06 29.95
N LYS A 133 15.84 6.97 29.94
CA LYS A 133 14.57 6.89 30.65
C LYS A 133 14.75 7.02 32.15
N GLU A 134 15.72 6.34 32.74
CA GLU A 134 16.03 6.44 34.17
C GLU A 134 16.46 7.87 34.55
N ALA A 135 17.31 8.50 33.74
CA ALA A 135 17.72 9.89 33.91
C ALA A 135 16.54 10.86 33.82
N SER A 136 15.67 10.66 32.82
CA SER A 136 14.45 11.46 32.59
C SER A 136 13.46 11.31 33.75
N ASP A 137 13.20 10.09 34.20
CA ASP A 137 12.28 9.81 35.29
C ASP A 137 12.81 10.40 36.61
N TRP A 138 14.12 10.27 36.87
CA TRP A 138 14.76 10.84 38.05
C TRP A 138 14.70 12.36 38.05
N ILE A 139 15.15 13.04 36.98
CA ILE A 139 15.16 14.50 36.95
C ILE A 139 13.74 15.07 37.01
N PHE A 140 12.79 14.42 36.32
CA PHE A 140 11.38 14.81 36.36
C PHE A 140 10.81 14.74 37.78
N GLN A 141 11.10 13.66 38.52
CA GLN A 141 10.67 13.56 39.91
C GLN A 141 11.28 14.68 40.76
N GLN A 142 12.59 14.93 40.63
CA GLN A 142 13.30 15.93 41.44
C GLN A 142 12.78 17.34 41.19
N VAL A 143 12.63 17.76 39.93
CA VAL A 143 12.18 19.12 39.60
C VAL A 143 10.69 19.34 39.89
N ASN A 144 9.89 18.27 40.03
CA ASN A 144 8.47 18.34 40.38
C ASN A 144 8.16 18.05 41.86
N LEU A 145 9.16 17.84 42.73
CA LEU A 145 8.96 17.55 44.17
C LEU A 145 8.15 18.63 44.92
N ASP A 146 8.29 19.88 44.49
CA ASP A 146 7.65 21.06 45.08
C ASP A 146 6.68 21.76 44.10
N SER A 147 6.30 21.10 43.00
CA SER A 147 5.34 21.64 42.03
C SER A 147 3.91 21.63 42.59
N ALA A 148 3.14 22.67 42.24
CA ALA A 148 1.72 22.73 42.56
C ALA A 148 0.92 21.69 41.74
N PRO A 149 -0.28 21.29 42.19
CA PRO A 149 -1.10 20.29 41.48
C PRO A 149 -1.46 20.66 40.03
N ASP A 150 -1.46 21.95 39.70
CA ASP A 150 -1.72 22.52 38.38
C ASP A 150 -0.44 22.95 37.64
N GLU A 151 0.73 22.54 38.11
CA GLU A 151 2.04 22.92 37.57
C GLU A 151 2.85 21.69 37.11
N LEU A 152 3.52 21.82 35.96
CA LEU A 152 4.38 20.79 35.39
C LEU A 152 5.74 21.39 35.02
N ASP A 153 6.80 20.99 35.71
CA ASP A 153 8.16 21.40 35.40
C ASP A 153 8.86 20.38 34.47
N LEU A 154 9.37 20.87 33.32
CA LEU A 154 10.05 20.07 32.30
C LEU A 154 11.57 20.33 32.26
N HIS A 155 12.14 21.07 33.22
CA HIS A 155 13.57 21.35 33.24
C HIS A 155 14.41 20.08 33.30
N GLY A 156 15.51 20.07 32.54
CA GLY A 156 16.44 18.95 32.46
C GLY A 156 15.98 17.81 31.55
N LEU A 157 14.76 17.86 31.00
CA LEU A 157 14.28 16.89 30.02
C LEU A 157 14.77 17.22 28.60
N TYR A 158 14.97 16.18 27.79
CA TYR A 158 15.10 16.32 26.35
C TYR A 158 13.73 16.49 25.68
N VAL A 159 13.70 17.06 24.47
CA VAL A 159 12.45 17.45 23.78
C VAL A 159 11.44 16.30 23.70
N LYS A 160 11.90 15.08 23.34
CA LYS A 160 11.02 13.91 23.23
C LYS A 160 10.42 13.52 24.60
N GLU A 161 11.24 13.52 25.64
CA GLU A 161 10.82 13.21 27.02
C GLU A 161 9.81 14.24 27.53
N ALA A 162 10.05 15.52 27.24
CA ALA A 162 9.18 16.63 27.63
C ALA A 162 7.79 16.53 26.99
N ILE A 163 7.72 16.20 25.69
CA ILE A 163 6.44 15.99 24.98
C ILE A 163 5.64 14.86 25.63
N GLU A 164 6.26 13.70 25.86
CA GLU A 164 5.60 12.54 26.47
C GLU A 164 5.05 12.87 27.87
N ARG A 165 5.80 13.62 28.68
CA ARG A 165 5.38 14.07 30.02
C ARG A 165 4.26 15.10 29.97
N THR A 166 4.30 16.03 29.01
CA THR A 166 3.22 17.02 28.79
C THR A 166 1.92 16.36 28.36
N GLU A 167 1.94 15.43 27.41
CA GLU A 167 0.72 14.73 26.97
C GLU A 167 0.05 13.99 28.14
N ALA A 168 0.83 13.25 28.94
CA ALA A 168 0.32 12.55 30.11
C ALA A 168 -0.26 13.51 31.17
N ALA A 169 0.40 14.63 31.42
CA ALA A 169 -0.03 15.62 32.40
C ALA A 169 -1.31 16.35 31.97
N VAL A 170 -1.43 16.73 30.70
CA VAL A 170 -2.63 17.35 30.13
C VAL A 170 -3.82 16.39 30.23
N GLN A 171 -3.64 15.11 29.86
CA GLN A 171 -4.70 14.10 29.99
C GLN A 171 -5.12 13.91 31.44
N ALA A 172 -4.16 13.84 32.37
CA ALA A 172 -4.46 13.69 33.79
C ALA A 172 -5.23 14.92 34.35
N ALA A 173 -4.83 16.14 33.98
CA ALA A 173 -5.49 17.37 34.40
C ALA A 173 -6.91 17.50 33.83
N GLN A 174 -7.12 17.15 32.56
CA GLN A 174 -8.44 17.06 31.96
C GLN A 174 -9.32 16.02 32.67
N GLY A 175 -8.75 14.86 33.03
CA GLY A 175 -9.45 13.83 33.79
C GLY A 175 -9.87 14.26 35.20
N ARG A 176 -9.14 15.21 35.82
CA ARG A 176 -9.50 15.82 37.11
C ARG A 176 -10.50 16.98 36.99
N GLY A 177 -10.77 17.47 35.79
CA GLY A 177 -11.63 18.64 35.55
C GLY A 177 -10.92 19.99 35.78
N ASP A 178 -9.58 20.00 35.80
CA ASP A 178 -8.79 21.21 35.96
C ASP A 178 -9.09 22.17 34.80
N GLN A 179 -9.23 23.47 35.09
CA GLN A 179 -9.54 24.48 34.05
C GLN A 179 -8.30 24.94 33.28
N GLN A 180 -7.12 24.78 33.88
CA GLN A 180 -5.84 25.14 33.30
C GLN A 180 -4.70 24.30 33.88
N ILE A 181 -3.57 24.23 33.17
CA ILE A 181 -2.30 23.68 33.64
C ILE A 181 -1.15 24.63 33.24
N ARG A 182 -0.19 24.83 34.14
CA ARG A 182 0.98 25.69 33.97
C ARG A 182 2.20 24.84 33.66
N ILE A 183 2.75 24.96 32.47
CA ILE A 183 3.91 24.18 32.01
C ILE A 183 5.16 25.05 32.04
N ILE A 184 6.16 24.64 32.81
CA ILE A 184 7.44 25.35 32.92
C ILE A 184 8.40 24.74 31.89
N VAL A 185 8.68 25.52 30.85
CA VAL A 185 9.55 25.15 29.72
C VAL A 185 10.95 25.78 29.80
N GLY A 186 11.16 26.67 30.77
CA GLY A 186 12.41 27.39 31.02
C GLY A 186 12.62 28.59 30.10
N LYS A 187 13.51 29.51 30.51
CA LYS A 187 13.84 30.74 29.77
C LYS A 187 14.98 30.58 28.74
N GLY A 188 15.60 29.40 28.65
CA GLY A 188 16.68 29.11 27.69
C GLY A 188 18.09 29.58 28.06
N LEU A 189 18.29 30.11 29.27
CA LEU A 189 19.51 30.82 29.71
C LEU A 189 20.79 29.97 29.81
N HIS A 190 20.70 28.63 29.80
CA HIS A 190 21.85 27.72 30.01
C HIS A 190 22.04 26.68 28.89
N SER A 191 21.37 26.83 27.76
CA SER A 191 21.53 25.92 26.61
C SER A 191 22.68 26.37 25.69
N GLN A 192 23.53 25.43 25.24
CA GLN A 192 24.53 25.68 24.19
C GLN A 192 23.83 26.26 22.95
N GLY A 193 24.01 27.58 22.71
CA GLY A 193 23.38 28.32 21.61
C GLY A 193 22.22 29.26 21.97
N HIS A 194 21.88 29.47 23.24
CA HIS A 194 20.87 30.44 23.72
C HIS A 194 19.44 30.30 23.13
N ALA A 195 19.09 29.17 22.51
CA ALA A 195 17.75 28.91 21.96
C ALA A 195 17.03 27.84 22.79
N ALA A 196 15.95 28.23 23.48
CA ALA A 196 15.12 27.31 24.25
C ALA A 196 14.43 26.30 23.31
N LYS A 197 14.87 25.04 23.29
CA LYS A 197 14.33 23.99 22.41
C LYS A 197 13.00 23.40 22.89
N LEU A 198 12.70 23.50 24.19
CA LEU A 198 11.47 22.93 24.77
C LEU A 198 10.22 23.77 24.47
N LYS A 199 10.32 25.09 24.63
CA LYS A 199 9.20 26.03 24.39
C LYS A 199 8.53 25.86 23.01
N PRO A 200 9.25 25.94 21.87
CA PRO A 200 8.63 25.80 20.56
C PRO A 200 8.02 24.40 20.34
N ALA A 201 8.62 23.34 20.90
CA ALA A 201 8.10 21.99 20.79
C ALA A 201 6.78 21.79 21.56
N ILE A 202 6.65 22.41 22.75
CA ILE A 202 5.43 22.36 23.53
C ILE A 202 4.34 23.30 22.96
N GLU A 203 4.70 24.46 22.40
CA GLU A 203 3.75 25.32 21.68
C GLU A 203 3.16 24.61 20.46
N GLU A 204 3.99 23.93 19.66
CA GLU A 204 3.54 23.11 18.53
C GLU A 204 2.60 21.98 18.99
N LEU A 205 2.90 21.36 20.14
CA LEU A 205 2.04 20.35 20.75
C LEU A 205 0.67 20.92 21.11
N MET A 206 0.59 22.13 21.69
CA MET A 206 -0.69 22.75 22.05
C MET A 206 -1.55 23.06 20.82
N VAL A 207 -0.94 23.53 19.72
CA VAL A 207 -1.62 23.75 18.43
C VAL A 207 -2.19 22.44 17.89
N LYS A 208 -1.40 21.36 17.94
CA LYS A 208 -1.83 20.02 17.50
C LYS A 208 -3.06 19.51 18.26
N TYR A 209 -3.14 19.79 19.56
CA TYR A 209 -4.27 19.38 20.41
C TYR A 209 -5.40 20.42 20.49
N GLN A 210 -5.33 21.51 19.73
CA GLN A 210 -6.31 22.60 19.74
C GLN A 210 -6.54 23.21 21.14
N LEU A 211 -5.50 23.23 21.97
CA LEU A 211 -5.54 23.80 23.31
C LEU A 211 -5.09 25.26 23.27
N ASN A 212 -5.82 26.15 23.94
CA ASN A 212 -5.43 27.55 24.04
C ASN A 212 -4.29 27.68 25.06
N ALA A 213 -3.13 28.14 24.61
CA ALA A 213 -1.95 28.32 25.43
C ALA A 213 -1.36 29.72 25.25
N HIS A 214 -1.03 30.38 26.35
CA HIS A 214 -0.37 31.69 26.33
C HIS A 214 0.78 31.74 27.32
N ILE A 215 1.75 32.62 27.08
CA ILE A 215 2.88 32.82 27.97
C ILE A 215 2.41 33.57 29.22
N ASP A 216 2.89 33.16 30.40
CA ASP A 216 2.60 33.89 31.63
C ASP A 216 3.15 35.34 31.54
N PRO A 217 2.33 36.39 31.75
CA PRO A 217 2.75 37.78 31.62
C PRO A 217 3.92 38.17 32.55
N ASN A 218 4.05 37.48 33.68
CA ASN A 218 5.09 37.73 34.67
C ASN A 218 6.28 36.77 34.51
N ASN A 219 6.19 35.77 33.60
CA ASN A 219 7.25 34.78 33.41
C ASN A 219 7.28 34.15 32.01
N ALA A 220 8.20 34.62 31.17
CA ALA A 220 8.39 34.15 29.80
C ALA A 220 8.76 32.65 29.64
N GLY A 221 9.12 31.98 30.74
CA GLY A 221 9.46 30.55 30.79
C GLY A 221 8.32 29.63 31.24
N VAL A 222 7.10 30.16 31.40
CA VAL A 222 5.90 29.41 31.78
C VAL A 222 4.81 29.59 30.73
N LEU A 223 4.22 28.47 30.30
CA LEU A 223 3.10 28.41 29.37
C LEU A 223 1.84 28.01 30.15
N VAL A 224 0.80 28.84 30.11
CA VAL A 224 -0.49 28.59 30.74
C VAL A 224 -1.44 28.02 29.69
N VAL A 225 -1.85 26.77 29.88
CA VAL A 225 -2.70 26.01 28.95
C VAL A 225 -4.10 25.89 29.54
N GLN A 226 -5.12 26.34 28.82
CA GLN A 226 -6.51 26.21 29.23
C GLN A 226 -7.07 24.84 28.81
N LEU A 227 -7.71 24.15 29.75
CA LEU A 227 -8.18 22.77 29.61
C LEU A 227 -9.72 22.67 29.58
N GLY A 228 -10.44 23.70 30.03
CA GLY A 228 -11.90 23.77 30.01
C GLY A 228 -12.45 24.62 28.85
N GLY A 229 -13.25 24.00 27.96
CA GLY A 229 -14.15 24.76 27.09
C GLY A 229 -14.47 24.13 25.73
N HIS A 230 -15.66 23.50 25.62
CA HIS A 230 -16.44 23.57 24.39
C HIS A 230 -16.71 25.06 24.07
N GLY A 231 -16.43 25.45 22.83
CA GLY A 231 -16.53 26.78 22.24
C GLY A 231 -17.27 27.88 23.01
N GLN A 232 -16.53 28.94 23.34
CA GLN A 232 -17.03 30.31 23.20
C GLN A 232 -16.03 31.17 22.42
N ARG A 233 -16.64 32.08 21.65
CA ARG A 233 -16.10 33.00 20.66
C ARG A 233 -14.71 33.56 20.97
N GLY A 234 -13.92 33.64 19.89
CA GLY A 234 -12.64 34.32 19.86
C GLY A 234 -12.72 35.76 20.38
N MET A 235 -11.57 36.17 20.90
CA MET A 235 -11.25 37.51 21.34
C MET A 235 -11.65 38.55 20.28
N ASP A 236 -12.44 39.54 20.70
CA ASP A 236 -12.78 40.72 19.90
C ASP A 236 -11.51 41.56 19.68
N PRO A 237 -11.08 41.81 18.43
CA PRO A 237 -9.91 42.62 18.12
C PRO A 237 -10.00 44.10 18.55
N ASN A 238 -11.18 44.60 18.98
CA ASN A 238 -11.42 46.02 19.19
C ASN A 238 -11.22 46.55 20.63
N GLU A 239 -10.75 45.75 21.58
CA GLU A 239 -10.50 46.21 22.96
C GLU A 239 -9.03 46.57 23.24
N VAL A 240 -8.09 46.11 22.39
CA VAL A 240 -6.66 46.50 22.46
C VAL A 240 -6.44 47.89 21.84
N THR A 241 -7.21 48.26 20.82
CA THR A 241 -7.07 49.54 20.12
C THR A 241 -7.50 50.74 20.97
N ARG A 242 -8.39 50.53 21.95
CA ARG A 242 -8.99 51.62 22.75
C ARG A 242 -8.10 52.14 23.90
N ARG A 243 -6.89 51.59 24.08
CA ARG A 243 -5.92 52.05 25.09
C ARG A 243 -4.65 52.70 24.53
N LEU A 244 -4.53 52.82 23.21
CA LEU A 244 -3.36 53.43 22.56
C LEU A 244 -3.67 54.74 21.81
N GLU A 245 -4.93 55.20 21.81
CA GLU A 245 -5.28 56.51 21.27
C GLU A 245 -5.20 57.59 22.36
N ARG A 246 -3.98 57.98 22.72
CA ARG A 246 -3.63 59.36 23.07
C ARG A 246 -2.14 59.53 22.86
N ASP A 247 -1.83 60.38 21.89
CA ASP A 247 -0.51 60.81 21.41
C ASP A 247 0.04 59.94 20.25
N ASP A 248 -0.46 60.19 19.03
CA ASP A 248 0.34 60.27 17.77
C ASP A 248 -0.55 60.25 16.49
N GLU A 249 -1.35 61.30 16.28
CA GLU A 249 -2.29 61.39 15.13
C GLU A 249 -1.65 61.75 13.76
N GLN A 250 -0.32 61.71 13.60
CA GLN A 250 0.31 61.99 12.28
C GLN A 250 1.10 60.83 11.65
N CYS A 251 1.30 59.69 12.35
CA CYS A 251 2.11 58.57 11.82
C CYS A 251 1.29 57.28 11.51
N VAL A 252 0.11 57.11 12.12
CA VAL A 252 -0.71 55.88 12.01
C VAL A 252 -1.46 55.76 10.68
N VAL A 253 -1.85 56.89 10.07
CA VAL A 253 -2.54 56.89 8.77
C VAL A 253 -1.60 56.42 7.65
N ILE A 254 -0.31 56.77 7.71
CA ILE A 254 0.66 56.37 6.67
C ILE A 254 1.02 54.88 6.80
N THR A 255 1.12 54.34 8.02
CA THR A 255 1.49 52.93 8.25
C THR A 255 0.35 51.94 7.98
N THR A 256 -0.90 52.29 8.26
CA THR A 256 -2.09 51.47 7.91
C THR A 256 -2.37 51.47 6.40
N ILE A 257 -2.20 52.63 5.75
CA ILE A 257 -2.25 52.74 4.28
C ILE A 257 -1.12 51.93 3.65
N ALA A 258 0.12 52.03 4.17
CA ALA A 258 1.25 51.22 3.66
C ALA A 258 1.05 49.72 3.85
N ALA A 259 0.51 49.27 4.99
CA ALA A 259 0.23 47.86 5.26
C ALA A 259 -0.86 47.28 4.35
N THR A 260 -1.92 48.05 4.07
CA THR A 260 -2.96 47.66 3.11
C THR A 260 -2.44 47.61 1.68
N TYR A 261 -1.62 48.59 1.26
CA TYR A 261 -0.93 48.53 -0.04
C TYR A 261 0.02 47.33 -0.14
N LEU A 262 0.75 47.00 0.93
CA LEU A 262 1.63 45.83 0.97
C LEU A 262 0.83 44.51 0.87
N MET A 263 -0.32 44.41 1.53
CA MET A 263 -1.21 43.25 1.41
C MET A 263 -1.76 43.11 -0.02
N TRP A 264 -2.26 44.19 -0.62
CA TRP A 264 -2.73 44.18 -2.01
C TRP A 264 -1.61 43.89 -3.01
N LEU A 265 -0.38 44.36 -2.74
CA LEU A 265 0.80 44.00 -3.52
C LEU A 265 1.12 42.52 -3.42
N LEU A 266 1.10 41.93 -2.21
CA LEU A 266 1.33 40.49 -2.00
C LEU A 266 0.25 39.64 -2.70
N VAL A 267 -1.02 40.03 -2.59
CA VAL A 267 -2.12 39.36 -3.31
C VAL A 267 -1.94 39.49 -4.83
N SER A 268 -1.52 40.66 -5.32
CA SER A 268 -1.28 40.88 -6.76
C SER A 268 -0.09 40.06 -7.26
N VAL A 269 0.99 39.97 -6.50
CA VAL A 269 2.14 39.10 -6.82
C VAL A 269 1.73 37.63 -6.78
N LEU A 270 0.94 37.20 -5.80
CA LEU A 270 0.41 35.84 -5.75
C LEU A 270 -0.49 35.55 -6.97
N LEU A 271 -1.35 36.49 -7.36
CA LEU A 271 -2.21 36.33 -8.53
C LEU A 271 -1.39 36.26 -9.82
N LEU A 272 -0.41 37.15 -9.99
CA LEU A 272 0.49 37.17 -11.15
C LEU A 272 1.33 35.89 -11.24
N THR A 273 1.81 35.37 -10.12
CA THR A 273 2.57 34.10 -10.10
C THR A 273 1.68 32.91 -10.45
N VAL A 274 0.43 32.87 -9.98
CA VAL A 274 -0.56 31.85 -10.38
C VAL A 274 -0.86 31.94 -11.88
N ILE A 275 -1.10 33.15 -12.41
CA ILE A 275 -1.36 33.36 -13.84
C ILE A 275 -0.15 32.95 -14.68
N ALA A 276 1.06 33.40 -14.30
CA ALA A 276 2.29 33.05 -15.00
C ALA A 276 2.54 31.54 -15.00
N SER A 277 2.32 30.88 -13.86
CA SER A 277 2.44 29.42 -13.73
C SER A 277 1.42 28.68 -14.60
N TYR A 278 0.17 29.16 -14.64
CA TYR A 278 -0.87 28.62 -15.52
C TYR A 278 -0.51 28.77 -17.00
N LEU A 279 -0.04 29.95 -17.41
CA LEU A 279 0.38 30.20 -18.79
C LEU A 279 1.60 29.35 -19.18
N ALA A 280 2.58 29.21 -18.29
CA ALA A 280 3.75 28.37 -18.51
C ALA A 280 3.35 26.89 -18.64
N LEU A 281 2.47 26.39 -17.77
CA LEU A 281 1.96 25.02 -17.85
C LEU A 281 1.17 24.78 -19.15
N HIS A 282 0.39 25.77 -19.58
CA HIS A 282 -0.36 25.69 -20.83
C HIS A 282 0.55 25.73 -22.07
N ALA A 283 1.60 26.55 -22.06
CA ALA A 283 2.62 26.59 -23.11
C ALA A 283 3.40 25.27 -23.18
N HIS A 284 3.78 24.71 -22.03
CA HIS A 284 4.41 23.40 -21.93
C HIS A 284 3.52 22.28 -22.47
N ALA A 285 2.23 22.28 -22.10
CA ALA A 285 1.27 21.32 -22.63
C ALA A 285 1.14 21.39 -24.15
N ARG A 286 1.16 22.59 -24.74
CA ARG A 286 1.19 22.77 -26.21
C ARG A 286 2.48 22.24 -26.82
N HIS A 287 3.63 22.47 -26.19
CA HIS A 287 4.92 21.95 -26.65
C HIS A 287 4.92 20.41 -26.67
N VAL A 288 4.48 19.78 -25.57
CA VAL A 288 4.33 18.32 -25.48
C VAL A 288 3.37 17.81 -26.55
N GLN A 289 2.23 18.49 -26.74
CA GLN A 289 1.26 18.13 -27.77
C GLN A 289 1.87 18.16 -29.18
N GLN A 290 2.60 19.22 -29.52
CA GLN A 290 3.26 19.35 -30.82
C GLN A 290 4.30 18.25 -31.02
N LYS A 291 5.15 18.01 -30.02
CA LYS A 291 6.19 16.98 -30.05
C LYS A 291 5.61 15.58 -30.21
N GLY A 292 4.67 15.19 -29.35
CA GLY A 292 4.06 13.86 -29.38
C GLY A 292 3.25 13.62 -30.66
N THR A 293 2.56 14.65 -31.18
CA THR A 293 1.86 14.56 -32.47
C THR A 293 2.83 14.46 -33.65
N ALA A 294 3.96 15.16 -33.60
CA ALA A 294 4.99 15.06 -34.63
C ALA A 294 5.61 13.65 -34.66
N GLN A 295 5.86 13.04 -33.50
CA GLN A 295 6.34 11.65 -33.42
C GLN A 295 5.32 10.68 -34.01
N LYS A 296 4.03 10.83 -33.69
CA LYS A 296 2.97 10.05 -34.31
C LYS A 296 2.98 10.18 -35.84
N ARG A 297 3.08 11.40 -36.37
CA ARG A 297 3.14 11.64 -37.83
C ARG A 297 4.36 10.97 -38.47
N LYS A 298 5.52 11.02 -37.82
CA LYS A 298 6.74 10.34 -38.28
C LYS A 298 6.55 8.83 -38.33
N LEU A 299 5.93 8.26 -37.29
CA LEU A 299 5.66 6.83 -37.19
C LEU A 299 4.77 6.31 -38.33
N ILE A 300 3.75 7.08 -38.71
CA ILE A 300 2.80 6.67 -39.77
C ILE A 300 3.19 7.19 -41.17
N ALA A 301 4.30 7.92 -41.32
CA ALA A 301 4.66 8.61 -42.55
C ALA A 301 4.77 7.69 -43.78
N ASN A 302 5.20 6.44 -43.57
CA ASN A 302 5.39 5.45 -44.64
C ASN A 302 4.16 4.57 -44.87
N ARG A 303 3.03 4.82 -44.19
CA ARG A 303 1.82 4.00 -44.28
C ARG A 303 0.82 4.60 -45.25
N SER A 304 0.67 3.94 -46.40
CA SER A 304 -0.30 4.31 -47.44
C SER A 304 -1.73 4.15 -46.92
N GLY A 305 -2.53 5.23 -46.87
CA GLY A 305 -3.94 5.20 -46.46
C GLY A 305 -4.24 5.65 -45.01
N GLY A 306 -3.23 6.16 -44.28
CA GLY A 306 -3.36 6.59 -42.88
C GLY A 306 -3.39 5.42 -41.89
N ALA A 307 -3.22 5.70 -40.61
CA ALA A 307 -3.25 4.69 -39.57
C ALA A 307 -3.78 5.26 -38.26
N ILE A 308 -4.65 4.48 -37.59
CA ILE A 308 -5.11 4.78 -36.23
C ILE A 308 -4.03 4.29 -35.28
N VAL A 309 -3.40 5.20 -34.54
CA VAL A 309 -2.39 4.85 -33.55
C VAL A 309 -3.05 4.60 -32.20
N VAL A 310 -3.01 3.34 -31.75
CA VAL A 310 -3.58 2.91 -30.47
C VAL A 310 -2.45 2.78 -29.46
N GLY A 311 -2.48 3.63 -28.43
CA GLY A 311 -1.50 3.61 -27.35
C GLY A 311 -1.95 2.73 -26.20
N PHE A 312 -1.28 1.60 -25.99
CA PHE A 312 -1.49 0.70 -24.85
C PHE A 312 -0.56 1.08 -23.70
N PHE A 313 -1.11 1.49 -22.56
CA PHE A 313 -0.32 1.78 -21.37
C PHE A 313 -0.12 0.51 -20.55
N HIS A 314 1.11 -0.01 -20.57
CA HIS A 314 1.48 -1.25 -19.91
C HIS A 314 2.97 -1.25 -19.48
N PRO A 315 3.32 -0.61 -18.34
CA PRO A 315 4.72 -0.45 -17.91
C PRO A 315 5.52 -1.75 -17.69
N TYR A 316 4.85 -2.90 -17.54
CA TYR A 316 5.47 -4.22 -17.33
C TYR A 316 5.01 -5.20 -18.41
N CYS A 317 5.34 -4.96 -19.68
CA CYS A 317 4.85 -5.76 -20.80
C CYS A 317 5.66 -7.06 -21.04
N ASN A 318 6.81 -7.22 -20.35
CA ASN A 318 7.80 -8.26 -20.61
C ASN A 318 8.04 -9.23 -19.43
N SER A 319 7.18 -9.29 -18.41
CA SER A 319 7.41 -10.15 -17.21
C SER A 319 6.86 -11.59 -17.33
N GLY A 320 6.07 -11.90 -18.37
CA GLY A 320 5.42 -13.19 -18.61
C GLY A 320 4.15 -13.44 -17.79
N GLY A 321 3.50 -12.40 -17.26
CA GLY A 321 2.30 -12.52 -16.41
C GLY A 321 0.96 -12.62 -17.16
N GLY A 322 -0.11 -12.96 -16.43
CA GLY A 322 -1.47 -13.05 -17.00
C GLY A 322 -2.04 -11.71 -17.49
N GLY A 323 -1.58 -10.58 -16.93
CA GLY A 323 -1.97 -9.24 -17.41
C GLY A 323 -1.43 -8.93 -18.80
N GLU A 324 -0.17 -9.28 -19.04
CA GLU A 324 0.50 -9.12 -20.34
C GLU A 324 -0.17 -9.99 -21.41
N ARG A 325 -0.63 -11.18 -21.04
CA ARG A 325 -1.37 -12.04 -21.96
C ARG A 325 -2.61 -11.35 -22.53
N VAL A 326 -3.33 -10.56 -21.73
CA VAL A 326 -4.48 -9.77 -22.20
C VAL A 326 -4.01 -8.69 -23.19
N LEU A 327 -2.96 -7.94 -22.86
CA LEU A 327 -2.36 -6.95 -23.77
C LEU A 327 -2.02 -7.56 -25.12
N TRP A 328 -1.28 -8.68 -25.12
CA TRP A 328 -0.76 -9.28 -26.34
C TRP A 328 -1.86 -9.95 -27.16
N ALA A 329 -2.86 -10.57 -26.53
CA ALA A 329 -4.01 -11.12 -27.23
C ALA A 329 -4.86 -10.01 -27.90
N ALA A 330 -5.07 -8.89 -27.20
CA ALA A 330 -5.75 -7.72 -27.77
C ALA A 330 -5.00 -7.17 -28.99
N ILE A 331 -3.68 -6.99 -28.90
CA ILE A 331 -2.86 -6.52 -30.02
C ILE A 331 -2.91 -7.53 -31.18
N ALA A 332 -2.75 -8.83 -30.91
CA ALA A 332 -2.79 -9.85 -31.96
C ALA A 332 -4.16 -9.88 -32.66
N TYR A 333 -5.26 -9.76 -31.92
CA TYR A 333 -6.60 -9.62 -32.48
C TYR A 333 -6.70 -8.40 -33.40
N LEU A 334 -6.25 -7.22 -32.95
CA LEU A 334 -6.28 -6.00 -33.77
C LEU A 334 -5.42 -6.11 -35.02
N GLN A 335 -4.25 -6.74 -34.95
CA GLN A 335 -3.40 -6.96 -36.12
C GLN A 335 -4.08 -7.83 -37.19
N ARG A 336 -4.83 -8.86 -36.77
CA ARG A 336 -5.56 -9.75 -37.70
C ARG A 336 -6.81 -9.11 -38.29
N THR A 337 -7.50 -8.26 -37.53
CA THR A 337 -8.83 -7.75 -37.89
C THR A 337 -8.84 -6.31 -38.38
N ASN A 338 -7.81 -5.52 -38.09
CA ASN A 338 -7.76 -4.09 -38.36
C ASN A 338 -6.43 -3.67 -39.02
N SER A 339 -6.38 -3.75 -40.35
CA SER A 339 -5.16 -3.42 -41.13
C SER A 339 -4.68 -1.96 -41.03
N ARG A 340 -5.53 -1.04 -40.56
CA ARG A 340 -5.18 0.38 -40.36
C ARG A 340 -4.71 0.70 -38.94
N VAL A 341 -4.69 -0.27 -38.02
CA VAL A 341 -4.26 -0.03 -36.64
C VAL A 341 -2.75 -0.17 -36.54
N LEU A 342 -2.13 0.77 -35.83
CA LEU A 342 -0.75 0.67 -35.35
C LEU A 342 -0.79 0.69 -33.83
N SER A 343 -0.41 -0.41 -33.20
CA SER A 343 -0.34 -0.50 -31.74
C SER A 343 0.99 0.06 -31.25
N VAL A 344 0.95 0.97 -30.27
CA VAL A 344 2.13 1.49 -29.57
C VAL A 344 2.02 1.09 -28.11
N VAL A 345 3.01 0.38 -27.57
CA VAL A 345 3.04 0.01 -26.16
C VAL A 345 3.92 0.99 -25.39
N TYR A 346 3.35 1.67 -24.40
CA TYR A 346 4.10 2.43 -23.41
C TYR A 346 4.57 1.49 -22.31
N THR A 347 5.87 1.17 -22.30
CA THR A 347 6.45 0.18 -21.39
C THR A 347 7.69 0.71 -20.69
N GLY A 348 7.96 0.30 -19.46
CA GLY A 348 9.22 0.59 -18.79
C GLY A 348 10.28 -0.50 -18.93
N ASP A 349 10.06 -1.51 -19.77
CA ASP A 349 11.01 -2.59 -20.08
C ASP A 349 12.17 -2.09 -20.96
N THR A 350 12.92 -1.09 -20.47
CA THR A 350 14.02 -0.43 -21.19
C THR A 350 15.25 -1.33 -21.38
N ASP A 351 15.26 -2.48 -20.69
CA ASP A 351 16.27 -3.52 -20.70
C ASP A 351 16.05 -4.59 -21.78
N ALA A 352 14.98 -4.49 -22.58
CA ALA A 352 14.69 -5.41 -23.68
C ALA A 352 14.40 -4.67 -24.99
N THR A 353 14.89 -5.22 -26.10
CA THR A 353 14.57 -4.76 -27.45
C THR A 353 13.16 -5.18 -27.87
N LYS A 354 12.62 -4.51 -28.89
CA LYS A 354 11.32 -4.86 -29.49
C LYS A 354 11.28 -6.32 -29.94
N GLU A 355 12.34 -6.80 -30.57
CA GLU A 355 12.47 -8.15 -31.10
C GLU A 355 12.52 -9.20 -29.98
N GLU A 356 13.23 -8.91 -28.89
CA GLU A 356 13.28 -9.77 -27.69
C GLU A 356 11.90 -9.86 -27.02
N ILE A 357 11.20 -8.74 -26.86
CA ILE A 357 9.84 -8.73 -26.31
C ILE A 357 8.91 -9.58 -27.18
N ILE A 358 8.88 -9.37 -28.50
CA ILE A 358 8.04 -10.15 -29.43
C ILE A 358 8.39 -11.66 -29.37
N THR A 359 9.68 -11.99 -29.31
CA THR A 359 10.14 -13.38 -29.17
C THR A 359 9.68 -13.99 -27.84
N LYS A 360 9.73 -13.21 -26.75
CA LYS A 360 9.25 -13.64 -25.44
C LYS A 360 7.73 -13.87 -25.43
N VAL A 361 6.96 -13.02 -26.11
CA VAL A 361 5.52 -13.19 -26.25
C VAL A 361 5.19 -14.51 -26.94
N LYS A 362 5.86 -14.82 -28.05
CA LYS A 362 5.68 -16.10 -28.75
C LYS A 362 6.05 -17.29 -27.85
N THR A 363 7.21 -17.24 -27.18
CA THR A 363 7.69 -18.36 -26.36
C THR A 363 6.89 -18.58 -25.08
N ARG A 364 6.30 -17.52 -24.50
CA ARG A 364 5.55 -17.59 -23.23
C ARG A 364 4.05 -17.78 -23.41
N PHE A 365 3.45 -17.21 -24.45
CA PHE A 365 2.00 -17.18 -24.63
C PHE A 365 1.53 -17.83 -25.93
N ASP A 366 2.44 -18.27 -26.80
CA ASP A 366 2.14 -18.76 -28.16
C ASP A 366 1.34 -17.75 -29.00
N ILE A 367 1.59 -16.46 -28.76
CA ILE A 367 0.96 -15.36 -29.51
C ILE A 367 1.94 -14.86 -30.57
N ILE A 368 1.53 -14.93 -31.83
CA ILE A 368 2.30 -14.41 -32.96
C ILE A 368 1.90 -12.95 -33.21
N LEU A 369 2.89 -12.06 -33.18
CA LEU A 369 2.73 -10.63 -33.43
C LEU A 369 3.47 -10.23 -34.71
N ASP A 370 2.85 -9.38 -35.52
CA ASP A 370 3.50 -8.72 -36.65
C ASP A 370 4.29 -7.49 -36.17
N PRO A 371 5.64 -7.49 -36.30
CA PRO A 371 6.46 -6.35 -35.92
C PRO A 371 6.16 -5.08 -36.73
N SER A 372 5.57 -5.19 -37.92
CA SER A 372 5.31 -4.06 -38.81
C SER A 372 4.23 -3.12 -38.27
N SER A 373 3.28 -3.64 -37.48
CA SER A 373 2.12 -2.95 -36.89
C SER A 373 2.21 -2.75 -35.38
N LEU A 374 3.40 -2.90 -34.80
CA LEU A 374 3.66 -2.75 -33.37
C LEU A 374 4.89 -1.86 -33.15
N ASP A 375 4.79 -0.87 -32.28
CA ASP A 375 5.92 -0.04 -31.84
C ASP A 375 5.91 0.15 -30.32
N PHE A 376 6.97 0.70 -29.77
CA PHE A 376 7.20 0.85 -28.34
C PHE A 376 7.66 2.27 -28.00
N VAL A 377 7.11 2.80 -26.91
CA VAL A 377 7.65 3.97 -26.24
C VAL A 377 8.18 3.51 -24.89
N PHE A 378 9.50 3.43 -24.79
CA PHE A 378 10.22 3.00 -23.61
C PHE A 378 10.27 4.13 -22.56
N LEU A 379 9.71 3.87 -21.38
CA LEU A 379 9.57 4.77 -20.24
C LEU A 379 10.70 4.51 -19.24
N ARG A 380 11.50 5.53 -18.94
CA ARG A 380 12.67 5.44 -18.08
C ARG A 380 12.30 5.44 -16.60
N GLU A 381 11.23 6.16 -16.26
CA GLU A 381 10.90 6.44 -14.87
C GLU A 381 10.05 5.34 -14.21
N ARG A 382 10.02 4.10 -14.75
CA ARG A 382 9.19 3.00 -14.19
C ARG A 382 9.37 2.78 -12.69
N TRP A 383 10.54 3.04 -12.15
CA TRP A 383 10.81 2.92 -10.72
C TRP A 383 9.83 3.74 -9.84
N VAL A 384 9.24 4.84 -10.34
CA VAL A 384 8.29 5.64 -9.53
C VAL A 384 6.95 4.95 -9.26
N ILE A 385 6.63 3.86 -9.96
CA ILE A 385 5.41 3.05 -9.69
C ILE A 385 5.72 1.77 -8.89
N GLU A 386 6.97 1.50 -8.57
CA GLU A 386 7.36 0.40 -7.69
C GLU A 386 6.84 0.66 -6.26
N ASP A 387 6.42 -0.40 -5.56
CA ASP A 387 5.96 -0.31 -4.17
C ASP A 387 7.08 0.09 -3.21
N THR A 388 8.31 -0.34 -3.49
CA THR A 388 9.54 0.03 -2.77
C THR A 388 9.81 1.54 -2.76
N THR A 389 9.35 2.27 -3.78
CA THR A 389 9.47 3.73 -3.86
C THR A 389 8.55 4.43 -2.85
N TRP A 390 7.44 3.79 -2.48
CA TRP A 390 6.39 4.36 -1.63
C TRP A 390 6.12 3.48 -0.39
N PRO A 391 7.05 3.41 0.57
CA PRO A 391 6.90 2.56 1.76
C PRO A 391 5.76 3.02 2.69
N ARG A 392 5.29 4.26 2.53
CA ARG A 392 4.09 4.81 3.18
C ARG A 392 3.20 5.43 2.13
N PHE A 393 1.89 5.40 2.35
CA PHE A 393 0.90 5.94 1.42
C PHE A 393 1.04 5.38 0.00
N THR A 394 1.37 4.08 -0.12
CA THR A 394 1.69 3.40 -1.37
C THR A 394 0.66 3.64 -2.47
N LEU A 395 -0.64 3.60 -2.15
CA LEU A 395 -1.70 3.79 -3.15
C LEU A 395 -1.61 5.17 -3.84
N ILE A 396 -1.57 6.28 -3.07
CA ILE A 396 -1.47 7.62 -3.66
C ILE A 396 -0.09 7.86 -4.29
N GLY A 397 0.97 7.33 -3.68
CA GLY A 397 2.33 7.38 -4.22
C GLY A 397 2.42 6.76 -5.62
N GLN A 398 2.00 5.50 -5.77
CA GLN A 398 1.96 4.81 -7.05
C GLN A 398 0.99 5.48 -8.04
N SER A 399 -0.15 6.01 -7.59
CA SER A 399 -1.05 6.78 -8.44
C SER A 399 -0.37 8.03 -9.02
N LEU A 400 0.33 8.80 -8.20
CA LEU A 400 1.10 9.98 -8.66
C LEU A 400 2.27 9.57 -9.55
N GLY A 401 2.99 8.50 -9.21
CA GLY A 401 4.03 7.91 -10.04
C GLY A 401 3.50 7.52 -11.42
N SER A 402 2.32 6.91 -11.49
CA SER A 402 1.69 6.53 -12.76
C SER A 402 1.38 7.74 -13.64
N MET A 403 0.99 8.87 -13.04
CA MET A 403 0.79 10.13 -13.77
C MET A 403 2.09 10.66 -14.38
N MET A 404 3.23 10.48 -13.70
CA MET A 404 4.54 10.83 -14.26
C MET A 404 4.92 9.95 -15.46
N LEU A 405 4.70 8.64 -15.36
CA LEU A 405 4.91 7.73 -16.50
C LEU A 405 3.99 8.09 -17.67
N ALA A 406 2.72 8.42 -17.41
CA ALA A 406 1.80 8.86 -18.44
C ALA A 406 2.26 10.18 -19.09
N TYR A 407 2.88 11.08 -18.32
CA TYR A 407 3.47 12.29 -18.85
C TYR A 407 4.66 11.98 -19.78
N GLU A 408 5.53 11.05 -19.38
CA GLU A 408 6.63 10.55 -20.21
C GLU A 408 6.09 9.91 -21.51
N ALA A 409 5.05 9.08 -21.40
CA ALA A 409 4.35 8.48 -22.53
C ALA A 409 3.83 9.54 -23.51
N MET A 410 3.12 10.57 -23.03
CA MET A 410 2.60 11.67 -23.86
C MET A 410 3.73 12.53 -24.47
N CYS A 411 4.88 12.64 -23.81
CA CYS A 411 6.07 13.30 -24.38
C CYS A 411 6.71 12.49 -25.52
N GLY A 412 6.60 11.16 -25.47
CA GLY A 412 7.06 10.25 -26.51
C GLY A 412 6.11 10.27 -27.71
N LEU A 413 4.83 9.94 -27.49
CA LEU A 413 3.82 9.87 -28.55
C LEU A 413 2.43 10.09 -27.96
N ILE A 414 1.62 10.97 -28.58
CA ILE A 414 0.20 11.11 -28.25
C ILE A 414 -0.61 10.27 -29.23
N PRO A 415 -1.37 9.25 -28.77
CA PRO A 415 -2.07 8.32 -29.63
C PRO A 415 -3.44 8.87 -30.05
N ASP A 416 -4.07 8.23 -31.02
CA ASP A 416 -5.45 8.51 -31.44
C ASP A 416 -6.46 7.91 -30.46
N LEU A 417 -6.12 6.76 -29.86
CA LEU A 417 -6.87 6.09 -28.81
C LEU A 417 -5.89 5.64 -27.72
N PHE A 418 -6.19 5.91 -26.45
CA PHE A 418 -5.40 5.43 -25.32
C PHE A 418 -6.15 4.30 -24.62
N ILE A 419 -5.48 3.15 -24.42
CA ILE A 419 -6.04 2.00 -23.71
C ILE A 419 -5.12 1.66 -22.53
N ASP A 420 -5.63 1.81 -21.31
CA ASP A 420 -4.95 1.32 -20.11
C ASP A 420 -5.25 -0.16 -19.91
N THR A 421 -4.20 -0.96 -19.83
CA THR A 421 -4.28 -2.42 -19.64
C THR A 421 -3.63 -2.86 -18.34
N MET A 422 -3.30 -1.93 -17.45
CA MET A 422 -2.72 -2.20 -16.13
C MET A 422 -3.63 -1.76 -14.98
N GLY A 423 -4.49 -0.77 -15.21
CA GLY A 423 -5.45 -0.26 -14.21
C GLY A 423 -4.96 0.98 -13.47
N TYR A 424 -4.05 1.76 -14.07
CA TYR A 424 -3.59 3.04 -13.55
C TYR A 424 -4.52 4.19 -13.94
N ALA A 425 -5.72 4.23 -13.36
CA ALA A 425 -6.76 5.19 -13.76
C ALA A 425 -6.34 6.68 -13.64
N PHE A 426 -5.43 7.01 -12.73
CA PHE A 426 -4.93 8.38 -12.56
C PHE A 426 -4.19 8.92 -13.80
N THR A 427 -3.65 8.03 -14.64
CA THR A 427 -3.04 8.38 -15.93
C THR A 427 -4.01 9.11 -16.87
N PHE A 428 -5.31 8.89 -16.71
CA PHE A 428 -6.33 9.42 -17.62
C PHE A 428 -6.42 10.95 -17.58
N HIS A 429 -6.16 11.54 -16.41
CA HIS A 429 -6.08 13.01 -16.26
C HIS A 429 -4.93 13.59 -17.10
N VAL A 430 -3.79 12.90 -17.11
CA VAL A 430 -2.59 13.30 -17.85
C VAL A 430 -2.84 13.20 -19.35
N VAL A 431 -3.39 12.07 -19.81
CA VAL A 431 -3.75 11.86 -21.21
C VAL A 431 -4.75 12.91 -21.66
N ARG A 432 -5.80 13.18 -20.88
CA ARG A 432 -6.81 14.20 -21.19
C ARG A 432 -6.19 15.60 -21.26
N TRP A 433 -5.29 15.94 -20.34
CA TRP A 433 -4.62 17.24 -20.32
C TRP A 433 -3.75 17.47 -21.56
N PHE A 434 -2.80 16.55 -21.84
CA PHE A 434 -1.84 16.72 -22.93
C PHE A 434 -2.44 16.48 -24.32
N SER A 435 -3.50 15.66 -24.44
CA SER A 435 -4.28 15.54 -25.67
C SER A 435 -5.29 16.67 -25.87
N ARG A 436 -5.50 17.54 -24.87
CA ARG A 436 -6.58 18.56 -24.83
C ARG A 436 -7.97 17.93 -25.00
N GLY A 437 -8.16 16.74 -24.42
CA GLY A 437 -9.40 15.97 -24.47
C GLY A 437 -9.73 15.35 -25.82
N LYS A 438 -8.78 15.32 -26.77
CA LYS A 438 -9.01 14.78 -28.13
C LYS A 438 -8.80 13.27 -28.22
N THR A 439 -7.98 12.69 -27.36
CA THR A 439 -7.69 11.25 -27.34
C THR A 439 -8.74 10.58 -26.45
N PRO A 440 -9.62 9.72 -26.99
CA PRO A 440 -10.49 8.88 -26.18
C PRO A 440 -9.66 7.91 -25.32
N ILE A 441 -10.22 7.52 -24.18
CA ILE A 441 -9.56 6.69 -23.18
C ILE A 441 -10.44 5.48 -22.95
N SER A 442 -9.88 4.28 -23.08
CA SER A 442 -10.50 3.01 -22.70
C SER A 442 -9.65 2.33 -21.63
N ALA A 443 -10.24 1.42 -20.88
CA ALA A 443 -9.54 0.71 -19.81
C ALA A 443 -9.94 -0.77 -19.76
N TYR A 444 -8.96 -1.64 -19.57
CA TYR A 444 -9.14 -3.03 -19.14
C TYR A 444 -8.63 -3.16 -17.70
N VAL A 445 -9.55 -3.28 -16.75
CA VAL A 445 -9.25 -3.33 -15.33
C VAL A 445 -9.18 -4.78 -14.87
N HIS A 446 -7.95 -5.24 -14.56
CA HIS A 446 -7.72 -6.56 -13.95
C HIS A 446 -8.17 -6.61 -12.48
N TYR A 447 -7.96 -5.52 -11.77
CA TYR A 447 -8.37 -5.31 -10.39
C TYR A 447 -8.35 -3.80 -10.11
N PRO A 448 -9.36 -3.22 -9.45
CA PRO A 448 -9.29 -1.82 -9.09
C PRO A 448 -8.19 -1.55 -8.06
N THR A 449 -7.48 -0.43 -8.19
CA THR A 449 -6.41 -0.01 -7.26
C THR A 449 -6.89 0.04 -5.80
N ILE A 450 -8.19 0.27 -5.60
CA ILE A 450 -8.86 0.16 -4.31
C ILE A 450 -10.19 -0.58 -4.51
N SER A 451 -10.51 -1.54 -3.63
CA SER A 451 -11.75 -2.32 -3.69
C SER A 451 -12.63 -2.11 -2.47
N THR A 452 -13.91 -2.50 -2.57
CA THR A 452 -14.82 -2.46 -1.43
C THR A 452 -14.42 -3.45 -0.34
N ASP A 453 -13.78 -4.57 -0.70
CA ASP A 453 -13.26 -5.54 0.25
C ASP A 453 -12.12 -4.94 1.07
N MET A 454 -11.23 -4.15 0.44
CA MET A 454 -10.20 -3.40 1.19
C MET A 454 -10.82 -2.41 2.17
N LEU A 455 -11.88 -1.69 1.77
CA LEU A 455 -12.61 -0.78 2.66
C LEU A 455 -13.28 -1.52 3.83
N ALA A 456 -13.96 -2.63 3.54
CA ALA A 456 -14.63 -3.47 4.52
C ALA A 456 -13.63 -4.07 5.52
N ARG A 457 -12.47 -4.55 5.06
CA ARG A 457 -11.41 -5.15 5.90
C ARG A 457 -10.76 -4.15 6.86
N VAL A 458 -10.51 -2.93 6.40
CA VAL A 458 -10.02 -1.86 7.28
C VAL A 458 -11.08 -1.53 8.33
N LYS A 459 -12.37 -1.50 7.93
CA LYS A 459 -13.49 -1.29 8.85
C LYS A 459 -13.66 -2.44 9.85
N SER A 460 -13.40 -3.69 9.45
CA SER A 460 -13.50 -4.89 10.30
C SER A 460 -12.26 -5.19 11.14
N ARG A 461 -11.18 -4.40 11.03
CA ARG A 461 -9.89 -4.57 11.73
C ARG A 461 -9.22 -5.95 11.52
N THR A 462 -9.53 -6.65 10.42
CA THR A 462 -8.94 -7.96 10.11
C THR A 462 -7.48 -7.79 9.67
N SER A 463 -6.55 -8.59 10.20
CA SER A 463 -5.13 -8.53 9.83
C SER A 463 -4.84 -9.38 8.58
N GLN A 464 -4.16 -8.78 7.59
CA GLN A 464 -3.65 -9.46 6.39
C GLN A 464 -2.49 -8.63 5.79
N TYR A 465 -1.91 -9.03 4.66
CA TYR A 465 -0.72 -8.41 4.06
C TYR A 465 -0.81 -6.87 3.86
N ASN A 466 -2.03 -6.32 3.71
CA ASN A 466 -2.29 -4.88 3.53
C ASN A 466 -2.80 -4.16 4.80
N ASN A 467 -2.91 -4.86 5.94
CA ASN A 467 -3.37 -4.32 7.21
C ASN A 467 -2.54 -4.87 8.38
N THR A 468 -1.52 -4.12 8.80
CA THR A 468 -0.61 -4.52 9.86
C THR A 468 -1.30 -4.62 11.22
N ASN A 469 -0.85 -5.55 12.06
CA ASN A 469 -1.36 -5.77 13.42
C ASN A 469 -1.30 -4.51 14.32
N GLU A 470 -0.40 -3.57 14.02
CA GLU A 470 -0.26 -2.30 14.75
C GLU A 470 -1.36 -1.29 14.42
N VAL A 471 -1.85 -1.27 13.18
CA VAL A 471 -2.96 -0.40 12.77
C VAL A 471 -4.28 -0.95 13.31
N ALA A 472 -4.45 -2.28 13.32
CA ALA A 472 -5.65 -2.94 13.84
C ALA A 472 -5.89 -2.72 15.36
N LYS A 473 -4.83 -2.42 16.13
CA LYS A 473 -4.89 -2.21 17.59
C LYS A 473 -5.20 -0.77 18.03
N SER A 474 -5.23 0.21 17.12
CA SER A 474 -5.45 1.63 17.44
C SER A 474 -6.66 2.20 16.70
N GLU A 475 -7.63 2.71 17.45
CA GLU A 475 -8.88 3.25 16.88
C GLU A 475 -8.66 4.51 16.05
N LEU A 476 -7.80 5.42 16.52
CA LEU A 476 -7.47 6.66 15.81
C LEU A 476 -6.75 6.38 14.48
N ARG A 477 -5.80 5.44 14.47
CA ARG A 477 -5.06 5.07 13.25
C ARG A 477 -5.96 4.33 12.25
N THR A 478 -6.88 3.51 12.75
CA THR A 478 -7.91 2.87 11.92
C THR A 478 -8.81 3.92 11.26
N ASN A 479 -9.32 4.91 12.02
CA ASN A 479 -10.17 5.98 11.50
C ASN A 479 -9.44 6.86 10.47
N ALA A 480 -8.18 7.22 10.73
CA ALA A 480 -7.36 7.96 9.76
C ALA A 480 -7.14 7.17 8.46
N LYS A 481 -6.88 5.86 8.57
CA LYS A 481 -6.74 4.98 7.40
C LYS A 481 -8.04 4.85 6.61
N ILE A 482 -9.19 4.74 7.29
CA ILE A 482 -10.51 4.74 6.64
C ILE A 482 -10.74 6.05 5.89
N MET A 483 -10.46 7.20 6.50
CA MET A 483 -10.59 8.51 5.85
C MET A 483 -9.71 8.61 4.60
N TYR A 484 -8.44 8.19 4.70
CA TYR A 484 -7.52 8.14 3.57
C TYR A 484 -8.06 7.24 2.44
N TYR A 485 -8.55 6.04 2.76
CA TYR A 485 -9.06 5.09 1.78
C TYR A 485 -10.34 5.61 1.12
N ASN A 486 -11.23 6.25 1.88
CA ASN A 486 -12.43 6.88 1.34
C ASN A 486 -12.08 8.02 0.38
N MET A 487 -11.19 8.94 0.77
CA MET A 487 -10.72 10.02 -0.11
C MET A 487 -10.07 9.46 -1.38
N PHE A 488 -9.24 8.43 -1.24
CA PHE A 488 -8.60 7.77 -2.37
C PHE A 488 -9.62 7.09 -3.29
N ALA A 489 -10.64 6.42 -2.74
CA ALA A 489 -11.72 5.80 -3.52
C ALA A 489 -12.50 6.84 -4.34
N LEU A 490 -12.77 8.03 -3.78
CA LEU A 490 -13.42 9.13 -4.50
C LEU A 490 -12.54 9.61 -5.66
N ALA A 491 -11.24 9.83 -5.41
CA ALA A 491 -10.29 10.27 -6.44
C ALA A 491 -10.09 9.22 -7.54
N TYR A 492 -10.00 7.94 -7.17
CA TYR A 492 -9.89 6.82 -8.10
C TYR A 492 -11.16 6.67 -8.94
N SER A 493 -12.34 6.77 -8.33
CA SER A 493 -13.63 6.74 -9.03
C SER A 493 -13.77 7.89 -10.04
N ALA A 494 -13.42 9.12 -9.64
CA ALA A 494 -13.39 10.27 -10.53
C ALA A 494 -12.42 10.05 -11.71
N SER A 495 -11.27 9.41 -11.46
CA SER A 495 -10.30 9.08 -12.50
C SER A 495 -10.85 8.03 -13.47
N LEU A 496 -11.38 6.90 -12.96
CA LEU A 496 -12.02 5.86 -13.77
C LEU A 496 -13.16 6.40 -14.64
N SER A 497 -13.91 7.39 -14.15
CA SER A 497 -14.99 8.04 -14.89
C SER A 497 -14.53 8.77 -16.16
N LEU A 498 -13.23 8.89 -16.43
CA LEU A 498 -12.71 9.43 -17.69
C LEU A 498 -12.62 8.38 -18.82
N ALA A 499 -12.62 7.09 -18.51
CA ALA A 499 -12.51 6.01 -19.50
C ALA A 499 -13.87 5.54 -20.00
N GLN A 500 -13.98 5.24 -21.30
CA GLN A 500 -15.11 4.59 -21.94
C GLN A 500 -14.67 3.92 -23.27
N PRO A 501 -14.97 2.62 -23.47
CA PRO A 501 -15.57 1.70 -22.51
C PRO A 501 -14.63 1.33 -21.34
N ILE A 502 -15.19 0.66 -20.34
CA ILE A 502 -14.44 0.06 -19.23
C ILE A 502 -14.71 -1.45 -19.26
N MET A 503 -13.68 -2.20 -19.62
CA MET A 503 -13.65 -3.65 -19.60
C MET A 503 -13.13 -4.13 -18.24
N VAL A 504 -13.71 -5.20 -17.72
CA VAL A 504 -13.31 -5.83 -16.45
C VAL A 504 -13.18 -7.34 -16.64
N ASN A 505 -12.22 -7.94 -15.94
CA ASN A 505 -11.87 -9.35 -16.13
C ASN A 505 -12.82 -10.37 -15.47
N SER A 506 -13.72 -9.93 -14.59
CA SER A 506 -14.62 -10.81 -13.84
C SER A 506 -15.85 -10.08 -13.32
N SER A 507 -16.89 -10.83 -12.94
CA SER A 507 -18.09 -10.28 -12.30
C SER A 507 -17.79 -9.67 -10.93
N TRP A 508 -16.80 -10.23 -10.21
CA TRP A 508 -16.33 -9.69 -8.94
C TRP A 508 -15.66 -8.33 -9.13
N THR A 509 -14.76 -8.20 -10.10
CA THR A 509 -14.13 -6.91 -10.45
C THR A 509 -15.18 -5.91 -10.92
N LYS A 510 -16.14 -6.34 -11.75
CA LYS A 510 -17.27 -5.50 -12.19
C LYS A 510 -18.02 -4.90 -11.02
N SER A 511 -18.38 -5.73 -10.04
CA SER A 511 -19.15 -5.31 -8.86
C SER A 511 -18.43 -4.22 -8.06
N HIS A 512 -17.10 -4.36 -7.87
CA HIS A 512 -16.28 -3.34 -7.20
C HIS A 512 -16.22 -2.03 -7.98
N VAL A 513 -15.96 -2.09 -9.29
CA VAL A 513 -15.86 -0.88 -10.12
C VAL A 513 -17.21 -0.17 -10.24
N GLU A 514 -18.30 -0.92 -10.42
CA GLU A 514 -19.66 -0.37 -10.41
C GLU A 514 -19.98 0.30 -9.07
N TYR A 515 -19.64 -0.33 -7.95
CA TYR A 515 -19.82 0.29 -6.64
C TYR A 515 -19.09 1.62 -6.53
N LEU A 516 -17.80 1.66 -6.91
CA LEU A 516 -16.98 2.88 -6.86
C LEU A 516 -17.55 3.99 -7.74
N LEU A 517 -18.01 3.66 -8.95
CA LEU A 517 -18.58 4.65 -9.88
C LEU A 517 -19.97 5.14 -9.42
N ASN A 518 -20.80 4.26 -8.84
CA ASN A 518 -22.14 4.64 -8.35
C ASN A 518 -22.10 5.47 -7.07
N HIS A 519 -21.02 5.36 -6.27
CA HIS A 519 -20.82 6.14 -5.05
C HIS A 519 -19.85 7.32 -5.27
N SER A 520 -19.61 7.68 -6.54
CA SER A 520 -18.82 8.86 -6.88
C SER A 520 -19.61 10.15 -6.67
N PRO A 521 -19.02 11.21 -6.10
CA PRO A 521 -19.65 12.52 -5.99
C PRO A 521 -19.66 13.26 -7.33
N VAL A 522 -18.98 12.73 -8.35
CA VAL A 522 -18.97 13.27 -9.71
C VAL A 522 -20.27 12.88 -10.41
N PRO A 523 -21.13 13.85 -10.81
CA PRO A 523 -22.36 13.54 -11.52
C PRO A 523 -22.04 12.89 -12.88
N SER A 524 -22.28 11.59 -13.02
CA SER A 524 -22.17 10.94 -14.32
C SER A 524 -23.49 11.14 -15.06
N GLY A 525 -23.49 11.96 -16.12
CA GLY A 525 -24.68 12.24 -16.95
C GLY A 525 -25.27 11.02 -17.67
N SER A 526 -24.62 9.85 -17.56
CA SER A 526 -25.17 8.53 -17.90
C SER A 526 -24.47 7.46 -17.05
N ARG A 527 -25.17 6.39 -16.67
CA ARG A 527 -24.56 5.22 -16.03
C ARG A 527 -23.61 4.59 -17.04
N LYS A 528 -22.29 4.62 -16.78
CA LYS A 528 -21.32 4.00 -17.69
C LYS A 528 -21.61 2.50 -17.75
N SER A 529 -21.68 1.95 -18.97
CA SER A 529 -21.80 0.51 -19.17
C SER A 529 -20.44 -0.12 -18.94
N LEU A 530 -20.37 -1.08 -18.01
CA LEU A 530 -19.19 -1.91 -17.79
C LEU A 530 -19.40 -3.29 -18.39
N SER A 531 -18.44 -3.75 -19.17
CA SER A 531 -18.51 -5.03 -19.86
C SER A 531 -17.50 -6.01 -19.29
N ILE A 532 -17.96 -7.22 -19.02
CA ILE A 532 -17.06 -8.30 -18.60
C ILE A 532 -16.41 -8.85 -19.86
N VAL A 533 -15.09 -8.75 -19.92
CA VAL A 533 -14.26 -9.37 -20.96
C VAL A 533 -13.30 -10.27 -20.20
N TYR A 534 -13.59 -11.57 -20.16
CA TYR A 534 -12.75 -12.54 -19.46
C TYR A 534 -11.37 -12.65 -20.12
N PRO A 535 -10.28 -12.82 -19.35
CA PRO A 535 -8.95 -12.91 -19.93
C PRO A 535 -8.84 -14.17 -20.83
N PRO A 536 -8.02 -14.10 -21.89
CA PRO A 536 -7.85 -15.21 -22.82
C PRO A 536 -7.08 -16.33 -22.11
N CYS A 537 -7.73 -17.47 -21.91
CA CYS A 537 -7.09 -18.66 -21.36
C CYS A 537 -6.73 -19.63 -22.50
N ASP A 538 -5.58 -20.29 -22.39
CA ASP A 538 -5.19 -21.33 -23.35
C ASP A 538 -5.91 -22.60 -22.94
N THR A 539 -7.04 -22.86 -23.58
CA THR A 539 -7.84 -24.05 -23.31
C THR A 539 -7.69 -25.10 -24.40
N GLN A 540 -7.10 -24.79 -25.55
CA GLN A 540 -7.12 -25.66 -26.73
C GLN A 540 -6.31 -26.93 -26.50
N THR A 541 -5.03 -26.78 -26.14
CA THR A 541 -4.15 -27.92 -25.87
C THR A 541 -4.70 -28.78 -24.74
N MET A 542 -5.15 -28.13 -23.66
CA MET A 542 -5.64 -28.80 -22.45
C MET A 542 -6.97 -29.55 -22.68
N ALA A 543 -7.84 -29.03 -23.55
CA ALA A 543 -9.11 -29.67 -23.89
C ALA A 543 -8.93 -31.03 -24.59
N SER A 544 -7.77 -31.28 -25.19
CA SER A 544 -7.42 -32.56 -25.82
C SER A 544 -7.05 -33.67 -24.83
N PHE A 545 -6.73 -33.33 -23.57
CA PHE A 545 -6.27 -34.33 -22.60
C PHE A 545 -7.38 -35.32 -22.22
N SER A 546 -7.02 -36.60 -22.02
CA SER A 546 -7.94 -37.64 -21.56
C SER A 546 -8.63 -37.22 -20.28
N LEU A 547 -9.96 -37.42 -20.15
CA LEU A 547 -10.68 -37.15 -18.89
C LEU A 547 -10.65 -38.30 -17.89
N GLU A 548 -10.19 -39.47 -18.32
CA GLU A 548 -10.16 -40.72 -17.56
C GLU A 548 -8.72 -41.13 -17.23
N GLY A 549 -8.55 -42.16 -16.38
CA GLY A 549 -7.22 -42.69 -16.04
C GLY A 549 -6.34 -41.74 -15.22
N ARG A 550 -6.98 -40.92 -14.38
CA ARG A 550 -6.33 -39.81 -13.68
C ARG A 550 -5.63 -40.28 -12.41
N LYS A 551 -4.43 -39.78 -12.19
CA LYS A 551 -3.64 -40.08 -10.99
C LYS A 551 -4.22 -39.34 -9.78
N LYS A 552 -4.10 -39.90 -8.58
CA LYS A 552 -4.51 -39.25 -7.33
C LYS A 552 -3.52 -38.16 -6.90
N ILE A 553 -3.43 -37.12 -7.73
CA ILE A 553 -2.57 -35.95 -7.50
C ILE A 553 -3.47 -34.74 -7.30
N ILE A 554 -3.18 -33.99 -6.23
CA ILE A 554 -3.65 -32.63 -6.01
C ILE A 554 -2.56 -31.70 -6.52
N MET A 555 -2.85 -30.95 -7.57
CA MET A 555 -1.91 -30.07 -8.24
C MET A 555 -2.20 -28.61 -7.87
N SER A 556 -1.16 -27.89 -7.49
CA SER A 556 -1.16 -26.43 -7.37
C SER A 556 -0.29 -25.82 -8.46
N LEU A 557 -0.79 -24.76 -9.08
CA LEU A 557 -0.08 -24.04 -10.14
C LEU A 557 -0.14 -22.53 -9.86
N ALA A 558 0.90 -21.98 -9.25
CA ALA A 558 0.99 -20.57 -8.93
C ALA A 558 2.44 -20.12 -8.64
N GLN A 559 2.73 -18.84 -8.83
CA GLN A 559 4.03 -18.28 -8.40
C GLN A 559 4.16 -18.34 -6.87
N PHE A 560 5.36 -18.61 -6.35
CA PHE A 560 5.58 -18.72 -4.91
C PHE A 560 5.53 -17.35 -4.20
N ARG A 561 4.32 -16.89 -3.90
CA ARG A 561 4.03 -15.55 -3.37
C ARG A 561 3.17 -15.61 -2.09
N PRO A 562 3.24 -14.59 -1.20
CA PRO A 562 2.45 -14.56 0.03
C PRO A 562 0.95 -14.71 -0.21
N GLU A 563 0.40 -13.96 -1.17
CA GLU A 563 -1.03 -13.90 -1.48
C GLU A 563 -1.58 -15.23 -2.01
N LYS A 564 -0.74 -16.09 -2.58
CA LYS A 564 -1.12 -17.41 -3.09
C LYS A 564 -1.31 -18.46 -1.99
N ASP A 565 -0.87 -18.17 -0.77
CA ASP A 565 -1.11 -18.97 0.43
C ASP A 565 -0.88 -20.49 0.24
N HIS A 566 0.32 -20.84 -0.24
CA HIS A 566 0.76 -22.23 -0.41
C HIS A 566 0.80 -22.99 0.93
N ALA A 567 1.04 -22.28 2.03
CA ALA A 567 1.00 -22.87 3.37
C ALA A 567 -0.37 -23.47 3.67
N LYS A 568 -1.47 -22.77 3.33
CA LYS A 568 -2.83 -23.32 3.46
C LYS A 568 -3.02 -24.62 2.67
N GLN A 569 -2.40 -24.76 1.49
CA GLN A 569 -2.49 -25.97 0.67
C GLN A 569 -1.81 -27.16 1.36
N ILE A 570 -0.61 -26.94 1.91
CA ILE A 570 0.14 -27.96 2.65
C ILE A 570 -0.62 -28.36 3.92
N LEU A 571 -1.12 -27.38 4.68
CA LEU A 571 -1.90 -27.62 5.90
C LEU A 571 -3.22 -28.37 5.61
N ALA A 572 -3.91 -28.02 4.52
CA ALA A 572 -5.10 -28.72 4.09
C ALA A 572 -4.79 -30.17 3.67
N PHE A 573 -3.66 -30.40 3.01
CA PHE A 573 -3.22 -31.74 2.67
C PHE A 573 -2.84 -32.57 3.90
N ALA A 574 -2.15 -31.98 4.88
CA ALA A 574 -1.90 -32.62 6.18
C ALA A 574 -3.22 -33.04 6.86
N LYS A 575 -4.20 -32.12 6.90
CA LYS A 575 -5.52 -32.39 7.47
C LYS A 575 -6.30 -33.45 6.71
N LEU A 576 -6.15 -33.54 5.38
CA LEU A 576 -6.73 -34.62 4.59
C LEU A 576 -6.20 -35.98 5.06
N LEU A 577 -4.88 -36.13 5.19
CA LEU A 577 -4.27 -37.41 5.60
C LEU A 577 -4.55 -37.76 7.06
N GLU A 578 -4.73 -36.76 7.93
CA GLU A 578 -5.12 -36.96 9.33
C GLU A 578 -6.57 -37.45 9.45
N MET A 579 -7.51 -36.81 8.72
CA MET A 579 -8.94 -37.15 8.80
C MET A 579 -9.30 -38.40 7.97
N HIS A 580 -8.53 -38.67 6.91
CA HIS A 580 -8.76 -39.75 5.94
C HIS A 580 -7.44 -40.49 5.64
N PRO A 581 -6.95 -41.32 6.59
CA PRO A 581 -5.68 -42.04 6.44
C PRO A 581 -5.61 -42.97 5.22
N GLU A 582 -6.76 -43.42 4.69
CA GLU A 582 -6.85 -44.23 3.49
C GLU A 582 -6.16 -43.56 2.28
N HIS A 583 -6.18 -42.23 2.20
CA HIS A 583 -5.52 -41.51 1.11
C HIS A 583 -4.00 -41.56 1.19
N LYS A 584 -3.44 -41.78 2.39
CA LYS A 584 -1.99 -42.02 2.54
C LYS A 584 -1.60 -43.37 1.94
N GLU A 585 -2.39 -44.41 2.21
CA GLU A 585 -2.18 -45.76 1.69
C GLU A 585 -2.36 -45.83 0.16
N GLU A 586 -3.31 -45.06 -0.36
CA GLU A 586 -3.56 -44.92 -1.79
C GLU A 586 -2.47 -44.11 -2.54
N GLY A 587 -1.50 -43.56 -1.82
CA GLY A 587 -0.39 -42.78 -2.38
C GLY A 587 -0.82 -41.44 -2.97
N VAL A 588 -1.81 -40.77 -2.36
CA VAL A 588 -2.21 -39.41 -2.79
C VAL A 588 -1.05 -38.44 -2.57
N ARG A 589 -0.78 -37.57 -3.56
CA ARG A 589 0.31 -36.59 -3.50
C ARG A 589 -0.18 -35.17 -3.74
N LEU A 590 0.47 -34.22 -3.07
CA LEU A 590 0.36 -32.79 -3.36
C LEU A 590 1.57 -32.34 -4.18
N VAL A 591 1.34 -31.71 -5.33
CA VAL A 591 2.42 -31.22 -6.20
C VAL A 591 2.28 -29.71 -6.36
N LEU A 592 3.27 -28.97 -5.90
CA LEU A 592 3.34 -27.51 -5.91
C LEU A 592 4.23 -27.05 -7.06
N ILE A 593 3.63 -26.56 -8.14
CA ILE A 593 4.32 -26.11 -9.36
C ILE A 593 4.26 -24.59 -9.44
N GLY A 594 5.41 -23.93 -9.58
CA GLY A 594 5.45 -22.47 -9.52
C GLY A 594 6.78 -21.84 -9.90
N SER A 595 6.75 -20.56 -10.26
CA SER A 595 7.99 -19.79 -10.51
C SER A 595 8.52 -19.16 -9.23
N SER A 596 9.85 -19.11 -9.10
CA SER A 596 10.59 -18.32 -8.13
C SER A 596 11.44 -17.29 -8.87
N ARG A 597 11.14 -15.99 -8.68
CA ARG A 597 11.71 -14.90 -9.51
C ARG A 597 12.88 -14.17 -8.85
N ASN A 598 12.98 -14.25 -7.53
CA ASN A 598 13.96 -13.49 -6.75
C ASN A 598 14.26 -14.22 -5.43
N ALA A 599 15.25 -13.71 -4.69
CA ALA A 599 15.67 -14.29 -3.41
C ALA A 599 14.53 -14.39 -2.37
N ALA A 600 13.53 -13.51 -2.42
CA ALA A 600 12.38 -13.55 -1.51
C ALA A 600 11.43 -14.72 -1.84
N ASP A 601 11.21 -15.02 -3.13
CA ASP A 601 10.46 -16.20 -3.56
C ASP A 601 11.22 -17.48 -3.19
N GLU A 602 12.54 -17.51 -3.36
CA GLU A 602 13.38 -18.66 -2.99
C GLU A 602 13.36 -18.93 -1.47
N ALA A 603 13.47 -17.88 -0.67
CA ALA A 603 13.34 -17.98 0.78
C ALA A 603 11.96 -18.52 1.19
N ARG A 604 10.90 -18.13 0.47
CA ARG A 604 9.54 -18.64 0.71
C ARG A 604 9.42 -20.13 0.39
N VAL A 605 10.01 -20.60 -0.71
CA VAL A 605 10.04 -22.03 -1.04
C VAL A 605 10.70 -22.82 0.10
N LYS A 606 11.83 -22.34 0.63
CA LYS A 606 12.52 -22.98 1.77
C LYS A 606 11.64 -23.04 3.03
N VAL A 607 10.92 -21.96 3.34
CA VAL A 607 9.96 -21.96 4.47
C VAL A 607 8.85 -23.00 4.27
N LEU A 608 8.33 -23.15 3.04
CA LEU A 608 7.30 -24.14 2.73
C LEU A 608 7.85 -25.58 2.80
N GLN A 609 9.09 -25.80 2.36
CA GLN A 609 9.75 -27.11 2.50
C GLN A 609 9.95 -27.48 3.98
N ASN A 610 10.37 -26.53 4.82
CA ASN A 610 10.47 -26.75 6.25
C ASN A 610 9.09 -27.08 6.88
N LEU A 611 8.02 -26.45 6.41
CA LEU A 611 6.66 -26.77 6.85
C LEU A 611 6.25 -28.22 6.48
N VAL A 612 6.62 -28.68 5.27
CA VAL A 612 6.41 -30.09 4.87
C VAL A 612 7.14 -31.03 5.83
N THR A 613 8.38 -30.72 6.20
CA THR A 613 9.16 -31.51 7.16
C THR A 613 8.58 -31.49 8.57
N GLN A 614 8.10 -30.34 9.04
CA GLN A 614 7.46 -30.24 10.35
C GLN A 614 6.15 -31.03 10.47
N LEU A 615 5.54 -31.36 9.33
CA LEU A 615 4.27 -32.09 9.26
C LEU A 615 4.46 -33.56 8.84
N ASP A 616 5.70 -34.05 8.76
CA ASP A 616 6.06 -35.40 8.32
C ASP A 616 5.44 -35.78 6.96
N LEU A 617 5.47 -34.83 6.02
CA LEU A 617 4.88 -34.97 4.68
C LEU A 617 5.91 -35.22 3.57
N GLU A 618 7.16 -35.47 3.92
CA GLU A 618 8.21 -35.83 2.96
C GLU A 618 7.80 -37.04 2.12
N GLY A 619 8.03 -36.96 0.80
CA GLY A 619 7.63 -37.99 -0.16
C GLY A 619 6.16 -37.93 -0.60
N SER A 620 5.29 -37.24 0.14
CA SER A 620 3.88 -37.00 -0.24
C SER A 620 3.65 -35.61 -0.84
N VAL A 621 4.57 -34.67 -0.61
CA VAL A 621 4.57 -33.32 -1.20
C VAL A 621 5.78 -33.13 -2.11
N GLU A 622 5.56 -32.68 -3.34
CA GLU A 622 6.59 -32.44 -4.35
C GLU A 622 6.60 -30.97 -4.79
N PHE A 623 7.78 -30.34 -4.85
CA PHE A 623 7.95 -28.97 -5.32
C PHE A 623 8.61 -28.99 -6.70
N ILE A 624 7.99 -28.31 -7.67
CA ILE A 624 8.54 -28.15 -9.01
C ILE A 624 8.68 -26.65 -9.29
N VAL A 625 9.88 -26.13 -9.03
CA VAL A 625 10.17 -24.71 -9.12
C VAL A 625 10.69 -24.39 -10.53
N ASN A 626 10.16 -23.34 -11.16
CA ASN A 626 10.55 -22.87 -12.48
C ASN A 626 10.41 -23.93 -13.59
N ALA A 627 9.33 -24.73 -13.53
CA ALA A 627 9.00 -25.72 -14.56
C ALA A 627 8.87 -25.11 -15.97
N SER A 628 9.30 -25.86 -16.99
CA SER A 628 8.96 -25.53 -18.38
C SER A 628 7.46 -25.72 -18.63
N TYR A 629 6.93 -25.06 -19.66
CA TYR A 629 5.52 -25.19 -20.02
C TYR A 629 5.12 -26.64 -20.34
N ASP A 630 5.97 -27.38 -21.06
CA ASP A 630 5.74 -28.80 -21.37
C ASP A 630 5.63 -29.67 -20.10
N VAL A 631 6.46 -29.38 -19.09
CA VAL A 631 6.37 -30.06 -17.79
C VAL A 631 5.03 -29.74 -17.13
N VAL A 632 4.59 -28.47 -17.12
CA VAL A 632 3.27 -28.08 -16.58
C VAL A 632 2.14 -28.82 -17.31
N LEU A 633 2.16 -28.88 -18.64
CA LEU A 633 1.17 -29.61 -19.43
C LEU A 633 1.14 -31.10 -19.09
N SER A 634 2.29 -31.74 -18.87
CA SER A 634 2.36 -33.15 -18.49
C SER A 634 1.67 -33.44 -17.14
N TRP A 635 1.80 -32.53 -16.17
CA TRP A 635 1.12 -32.65 -14.87
C TRP A 635 -0.38 -32.38 -14.98
N LEU A 636 -0.78 -31.36 -15.75
CA LEU A 636 -2.19 -31.08 -16.06
C LEU A 636 -2.87 -32.25 -16.77
N ALA A 637 -2.16 -32.97 -17.65
CA ALA A 637 -2.71 -34.15 -18.32
C ALA A 637 -2.95 -35.33 -17.35
N GLY A 638 -2.22 -35.42 -16.23
CA GLY A 638 -2.28 -36.57 -15.32
C GLY A 638 -3.04 -36.37 -14.02
N ALA A 639 -3.08 -35.15 -13.48
CA ALA A 639 -3.60 -34.89 -12.14
C ALA A 639 -5.12 -35.01 -12.03
N SER A 640 -5.61 -35.23 -10.80
CA SER A 640 -7.05 -35.35 -10.54
C SER A 640 -7.69 -34.07 -10.06
N ILE A 641 -7.01 -33.33 -9.19
CA ILE A 641 -7.54 -32.13 -8.54
C ILE A 641 -6.60 -30.98 -8.82
N GLY A 642 -7.17 -29.82 -9.16
CA GLY A 642 -6.45 -28.55 -9.22
C GLY A 642 -6.84 -27.69 -8.02
N THR A 643 -5.87 -27.20 -7.26
CA THR A 643 -6.15 -26.42 -6.05
C THR A 643 -5.69 -24.98 -6.14
N ASN A 644 -6.49 -24.07 -5.55
CA ASN A 644 -6.14 -22.66 -5.42
C ASN A 644 -6.65 -22.11 -4.08
N THR A 645 -5.74 -21.59 -3.26
CA THR A 645 -6.03 -21.08 -1.90
C THR A 645 -5.95 -19.56 -1.77
N MET A 646 -5.78 -18.83 -2.88
CA MET A 646 -5.70 -17.38 -2.89
C MET A 646 -7.06 -16.79 -2.49
N VAL A 647 -7.04 -15.97 -1.45
CA VAL A 647 -8.22 -15.21 -1.00
C VAL A 647 -8.38 -13.99 -1.92
N ASP A 648 -9.60 -13.80 -2.40
CA ASP A 648 -10.02 -12.68 -3.27
C ASP A 648 -9.22 -12.66 -4.57
N GLU A 649 -8.97 -13.83 -5.14
CA GLU A 649 -8.34 -13.91 -6.44
C GLU A 649 -9.24 -13.25 -7.48
N HIS A 650 -8.69 -12.25 -8.16
CA HIS A 650 -9.50 -11.37 -9.03
C HIS A 650 -10.14 -12.12 -10.21
N PHE A 651 -9.44 -13.13 -10.75
CA PHE A 651 -9.94 -14.04 -11.77
C PHE A 651 -9.52 -15.48 -11.51
N GLY A 652 -8.25 -15.83 -11.75
CA GLY A 652 -7.71 -17.19 -11.55
C GLY A 652 -7.56 -18.00 -12.84
N ILE A 653 -6.64 -17.60 -13.73
CA ILE A 653 -6.38 -18.30 -15.01
C ILE A 653 -6.04 -19.78 -14.79
N ASN A 654 -5.23 -20.09 -13.78
CA ASN A 654 -4.87 -21.46 -13.42
C ASN A 654 -6.10 -22.34 -13.11
N VAL A 655 -7.17 -21.77 -12.55
CA VAL A 655 -8.41 -22.51 -12.28
C VAL A 655 -9.12 -22.89 -13.58
N VAL A 656 -9.12 -21.98 -14.57
CA VAL A 656 -9.62 -22.27 -15.93
C VAL A 656 -8.76 -23.36 -16.58
N GLU A 657 -7.44 -23.28 -16.45
CA GLU A 657 -6.51 -24.29 -16.97
C GLU A 657 -6.78 -25.66 -16.34
N PHE A 658 -7.03 -25.74 -15.04
CA PHE A 658 -7.43 -26.99 -14.37
C PHE A 658 -8.71 -27.57 -14.98
N MET A 659 -9.74 -26.75 -15.16
CA MET A 659 -11.01 -27.17 -15.73
C MET A 659 -10.85 -27.63 -17.19
N ALA A 660 -10.13 -26.86 -18.02
CA ALA A 660 -9.84 -27.21 -19.41
C ALA A 660 -9.03 -28.50 -19.50
N ALA A 661 -8.00 -28.67 -18.66
CA ALA A 661 -7.20 -29.88 -18.59
C ALA A 661 -7.96 -31.08 -18.03
N GLY A 662 -9.12 -30.85 -17.40
CA GLY A 662 -10.04 -31.85 -16.89
C GLY A 662 -9.72 -32.32 -15.47
N LEU A 663 -9.05 -31.48 -14.67
CA LEU A 663 -8.94 -31.63 -13.22
C LEU A 663 -10.25 -31.14 -12.58
N ILE A 664 -10.59 -31.67 -11.42
CA ILE A 664 -11.67 -31.13 -10.57
C ILE A 664 -11.09 -29.96 -9.76
N PRO A 665 -11.57 -28.72 -9.95
CA PRO A 665 -11.06 -27.59 -9.19
C PRO A 665 -11.60 -27.60 -7.75
N VAL A 666 -10.70 -27.37 -6.80
CA VAL A 666 -11.01 -27.12 -5.38
C VAL A 666 -10.38 -25.79 -5.02
N VAL A 667 -11.20 -24.74 -4.86
CA VAL A 667 -10.70 -23.36 -4.82
C VAL A 667 -11.22 -22.58 -3.62
N HIS A 668 -10.56 -21.46 -3.31
CA HIS A 668 -11.03 -20.58 -2.26
C HIS A 668 -12.42 -20.01 -2.59
N ALA A 669 -13.31 -19.93 -1.59
CA ALA A 669 -14.67 -19.43 -1.71
C ALA A 669 -14.72 -17.89 -1.75
N SER A 670 -13.94 -17.24 -2.62
CA SER A 670 -14.07 -15.81 -2.88
C SER A 670 -13.52 -15.41 -4.26
N GLY A 671 -13.76 -14.16 -4.67
CA GLY A 671 -13.24 -13.61 -5.93
C GLY A 671 -13.82 -14.24 -7.20
N GLY A 672 -13.03 -14.19 -8.28
CA GLY A 672 -13.34 -14.79 -9.58
C GLY A 672 -13.52 -16.31 -9.58
N PRO A 673 -12.72 -17.11 -8.82
CA PRO A 673 -12.92 -18.55 -8.75
C PRO A 673 -14.32 -18.94 -8.28
N LEU A 674 -14.85 -18.22 -7.28
CA LEU A 674 -16.21 -18.44 -6.76
C LEU A 674 -17.31 -17.92 -7.70
N ASN A 675 -17.16 -16.68 -8.19
CA ASN A 675 -18.28 -15.97 -8.83
C ASN A 675 -18.39 -16.26 -10.34
N ASP A 676 -17.29 -16.63 -10.99
CA ASP A 676 -17.22 -16.73 -12.45
C ASP A 676 -16.81 -18.13 -12.92
N ILE A 677 -15.83 -18.77 -12.27
CA ILE A 677 -15.14 -19.94 -12.83
C ILE A 677 -15.75 -21.26 -12.35
N VAL A 678 -15.75 -21.52 -11.04
CA VAL A 678 -16.25 -22.77 -10.45
C VAL A 678 -17.74 -22.63 -10.11
N VAL A 679 -18.53 -22.32 -11.13
CA VAL A 679 -19.97 -22.12 -11.02
C VAL A 679 -20.75 -23.30 -11.61
N PRO A 680 -22.03 -23.50 -11.23
CA PRO A 680 -22.84 -24.54 -11.84
C PRO A 680 -22.92 -24.40 -13.36
N TYR A 681 -22.70 -25.49 -14.09
CA TYR A 681 -22.90 -25.58 -15.53
C TYR A 681 -24.05 -26.55 -15.79
N GLN A 682 -25.08 -26.08 -16.50
CA GLN A 682 -26.34 -26.83 -16.69
C GLN A 682 -26.95 -27.27 -15.34
N ASN A 683 -26.97 -26.37 -14.36
CA ASN A 683 -27.46 -26.59 -12.98
C ASN A 683 -26.75 -27.70 -12.20
N GLN A 684 -25.53 -28.07 -12.59
CA GLN A 684 -24.74 -29.13 -11.97
C GLN A 684 -23.36 -28.60 -11.58
N PRO A 685 -22.75 -29.09 -10.48
CA PRO A 685 -21.48 -28.58 -9.98
C PRO A 685 -20.33 -28.88 -10.94
N THR A 686 -19.35 -27.98 -10.97
CA THR A 686 -18.12 -28.07 -11.76
C THR A 686 -16.86 -28.25 -10.89
N GLY A 687 -16.99 -28.13 -9.57
CA GLY A 687 -15.91 -28.30 -8.60
C GLY A 687 -16.39 -27.98 -7.18
N TYR A 688 -15.45 -27.65 -6.29
CA TYR A 688 -15.71 -27.38 -4.88
C TYR A 688 -15.08 -26.07 -4.40
N HIS A 689 -15.68 -25.50 -3.35
CA HIS A 689 -15.21 -24.29 -2.68
C HIS A 689 -14.84 -24.60 -1.23
N ALA A 690 -13.83 -23.90 -0.72
CA ALA A 690 -13.35 -24.01 0.66
C ALA A 690 -12.76 -22.67 1.15
N THR A 691 -12.59 -22.51 2.46
CA THR A 691 -12.10 -21.26 3.08
C THR A 691 -10.85 -21.46 3.92
N ASP A 692 -10.82 -22.53 4.70
CA ASP A 692 -9.79 -22.86 5.68
C ASP A 692 -9.25 -24.29 5.44
N PRO A 693 -8.10 -24.67 6.05
CA PRO A 693 -7.48 -25.97 5.83
C PRO A 693 -8.41 -27.18 6.03
N VAL A 694 -9.33 -27.14 6.98
CA VAL A 694 -10.25 -28.26 7.26
C VAL A 694 -11.29 -28.37 6.16
N SER A 695 -11.91 -27.26 5.76
CA SER A 695 -12.87 -27.26 4.65
C SER A 695 -12.22 -27.67 3.32
N PHE A 696 -10.97 -27.29 3.07
CA PHE A 696 -10.21 -27.73 1.89
C PHE A 696 -9.95 -29.24 1.93
N ALA A 697 -9.54 -29.77 3.07
CA ALA A 697 -9.33 -31.20 3.25
C ALA A 697 -10.62 -32.01 3.00
N GLN A 698 -11.77 -31.54 3.51
CA GLN A 698 -13.07 -32.16 3.22
C GLN A 698 -13.43 -32.10 1.73
N ALA A 699 -13.15 -30.99 1.06
CA ALA A 699 -13.38 -30.83 -0.37
C ALA A 699 -12.45 -31.75 -1.21
N PHE A 700 -11.18 -31.90 -0.82
CA PHE A 700 -10.26 -32.86 -1.44
C PHE A 700 -10.76 -34.29 -1.29
N HIS A 701 -11.16 -34.69 -0.08
CA HIS A 701 -11.73 -36.02 0.16
C HIS A 701 -12.96 -36.25 -0.73
N LYS A 702 -13.91 -35.31 -0.77
CA LYS A 702 -15.09 -35.41 -1.65
C LYS A 702 -14.70 -35.61 -3.11
N ALA A 703 -13.75 -34.83 -3.62
CA ALA A 703 -13.30 -34.92 -5.00
C ALA A 703 -12.55 -36.24 -5.32
N LEU A 704 -11.73 -36.75 -4.38
CA LEU A 704 -10.99 -38.01 -4.52
C LEU A 704 -11.90 -39.24 -4.42
N SER A 705 -12.96 -39.17 -3.62
CA SER A 705 -13.87 -40.27 -3.32
C SER A 705 -15.08 -40.34 -4.28
N LEU A 706 -15.17 -39.46 -5.29
CA LEU A 706 -16.23 -39.51 -6.29
C LEU A 706 -16.19 -40.83 -7.08
N PRO A 707 -17.35 -41.49 -7.30
CA PRO A 707 -17.44 -42.59 -8.24
C PRO A 707 -16.92 -42.17 -9.62
N SER A 708 -16.20 -43.04 -10.33
CA SER A 708 -15.53 -42.69 -11.59
C SER A 708 -16.47 -42.06 -12.64
N ARG A 709 -17.72 -42.53 -12.70
CA ARG A 709 -18.76 -41.97 -13.58
C ARG A 709 -19.12 -40.53 -13.23
N GLU A 710 -19.25 -40.21 -11.95
CA GLU A 710 -19.59 -38.86 -11.48
C GLU A 710 -18.40 -37.90 -11.62
N ALA A 711 -17.19 -38.37 -11.29
CA ALA A 711 -15.96 -37.62 -11.51
C ALA A 711 -15.79 -37.26 -13.00
N LEU A 712 -16.00 -38.22 -13.90
CA LEU A 712 -15.97 -37.98 -15.34
C LEU A 712 -17.02 -36.96 -15.77
N ALA A 713 -18.25 -37.07 -15.26
CA ALA A 713 -19.32 -36.13 -15.58
C ALA A 713 -18.99 -34.71 -15.12
N MET A 714 -18.43 -34.54 -13.90
CA MET A 714 -18.00 -33.24 -13.39
C MET A 714 -16.87 -32.64 -14.24
N ARG A 715 -15.85 -33.44 -14.59
CA ARG A 715 -14.74 -32.99 -15.44
C ARG A 715 -15.21 -32.56 -16.83
N LYS A 716 -16.16 -33.29 -17.43
CA LYS A 716 -16.78 -32.92 -18.72
C LYS A 716 -17.48 -31.56 -18.64
N ARG A 717 -18.28 -31.33 -17.59
CA ARG A 717 -18.97 -30.04 -17.37
C ARG A 717 -17.98 -28.91 -17.15
N ALA A 718 -16.99 -29.12 -16.28
CA ALA A 718 -15.97 -28.14 -15.99
C ALA A 718 -15.19 -27.73 -17.25
N ARG A 719 -14.72 -28.71 -18.04
CA ARG A 719 -14.05 -28.46 -19.31
C ARG A 719 -14.94 -27.69 -20.29
N ALA A 720 -16.19 -28.10 -20.46
CA ALA A 720 -17.12 -27.45 -21.38
C ALA A 720 -17.30 -25.96 -21.02
N LEU A 721 -17.58 -25.66 -19.75
CA LEU A 721 -17.69 -24.28 -19.26
C LEU A 721 -16.40 -23.48 -19.52
N ALA A 722 -15.23 -24.07 -19.24
CA ALA A 722 -13.95 -23.40 -19.42
C ALA A 722 -13.67 -23.05 -20.89
N VAL A 723 -13.90 -23.99 -21.81
CA VAL A 723 -13.68 -23.81 -23.25
C VAL A 723 -14.68 -22.81 -23.85
N GLU A 724 -15.94 -22.88 -23.46
CA GLU A 724 -16.99 -21.99 -24.00
C GLU A 724 -16.82 -20.55 -23.53
N ARG A 725 -16.49 -20.33 -22.26
CA ARG A 725 -16.54 -18.99 -21.64
C ARG A 725 -15.20 -18.25 -21.61
N PHE A 726 -14.09 -18.97 -21.46
CA PHE A 726 -12.79 -18.37 -21.14
C PHE A 726 -11.71 -18.62 -22.19
N SER A 727 -12.07 -19.21 -23.34
CA SER A 727 -11.14 -19.39 -24.45
C SER A 727 -10.65 -18.05 -25.00
N THR A 728 -9.58 -18.11 -25.81
CA THR A 728 -9.09 -16.94 -26.54
C THR A 728 -10.17 -16.37 -27.48
N GLU A 729 -10.98 -17.23 -28.10
CA GLU A 729 -12.14 -16.80 -28.90
C GLU A 729 -13.19 -16.07 -28.05
N GLY A 730 -13.48 -16.56 -26.85
CA GLY A 730 -14.38 -15.88 -25.91
C GLY A 730 -13.89 -14.48 -25.53
N PHE A 731 -12.59 -14.32 -25.26
CA PHE A 731 -11.96 -13.02 -25.04
C PHE A 731 -12.08 -12.12 -26.28
N GLU A 732 -11.76 -12.61 -27.46
CA GLU A 732 -11.77 -11.85 -28.71
C GLU A 732 -13.18 -11.36 -29.06
N ASN A 733 -14.21 -12.18 -28.84
CA ASN A 733 -15.60 -11.79 -29.03
C ASN A 733 -16.03 -10.65 -28.09
N GLY A 734 -15.62 -10.70 -26.82
CA GLY A 734 -15.85 -9.62 -25.87
C GLY A 734 -15.06 -8.35 -26.22
N TRP A 735 -13.79 -8.51 -26.59
CA TRP A 735 -12.92 -7.41 -27.01
C TRP A 735 -13.43 -6.71 -28.26
N ALA A 736 -13.93 -7.46 -29.25
CA ALA A 736 -14.49 -6.93 -30.49
C ALA A 736 -15.65 -5.96 -30.25
N GLN A 737 -16.57 -6.32 -29.34
CA GLN A 737 -17.73 -5.48 -29.00
C GLN A 737 -17.31 -4.15 -28.38
N GLU A 738 -16.34 -4.19 -27.48
CA GLU A 738 -15.84 -3.01 -26.78
C GLU A 738 -14.91 -2.16 -27.65
N TRP A 739 -14.18 -2.79 -28.57
CA TRP A 739 -13.36 -2.09 -29.56
C TRP A 739 -14.19 -1.12 -30.41
N GLU A 740 -15.36 -1.54 -30.90
CA GLU A 740 -16.25 -0.68 -31.69
C GLU A 740 -16.75 0.55 -30.90
N LEU A 741 -16.87 0.42 -29.58
CA LEU A 741 -17.19 1.55 -28.70
C LEU A 741 -15.97 2.45 -28.49
N ALA A 742 -14.78 1.87 -28.28
CA ALA A 742 -13.55 2.59 -28.02
C ALA A 742 -13.08 3.43 -29.21
N VAL A 743 -13.22 2.91 -30.43
CA VAL A 743 -12.78 3.57 -31.67
C VAL A 743 -13.83 4.53 -32.24
N ARG A 744 -15.03 4.61 -31.62
CA ARG A 744 -16.12 5.46 -32.11
C ARG A 744 -15.70 6.93 -32.16
N GLY A 745 -15.70 7.49 -33.36
CA GLY A 745 -15.31 8.90 -33.58
C GLY A 745 -13.80 9.14 -33.68
N VAL A 746 -12.98 8.10 -33.57
CA VAL A 746 -11.55 8.14 -33.89
C VAL A 746 -11.39 8.11 -35.41
N LYS A 747 -10.60 9.03 -35.95
CA LYS A 747 -10.31 9.10 -37.40
C LYS A 747 -8.83 8.81 -37.64
N PRO A 748 -8.49 8.04 -38.70
CA PRO A 748 -7.11 7.77 -39.11
C PRO A 748 -6.37 9.02 -39.59
#